data_AF-A0AAU6B6N0-F1
#
_entry.id   AF-A0AAU6B6N0-F1
#
_cell.length_a   1.000
_cell.length_b   1.000
_cell.length_c   1.000
_cell.angle_alpha   90.00
_cell.angle_beta   90.00
_cell.angle_gamma   90.00
#
_symmetry.space_group_name_H-M   'P 1'
#
loop_
_entity.id
_entity.type
_entity.pdbx_description
1 polymer ?
#
loop_
_entity_poly.entity_id
_entity_poly.type
_entity_poly.pdbx_seq_one_letter_code
_entity_poly.pdbx_strand_id
1 'polypeptide(L)'
;MKQVVQNYKSGELALLDVPVPACKPGGVLVRTTYSLISTGTEMMKVSEASMSMLGKARSRPDQVAKVMQSVATNGLPATYRKVTNKLDSYTPLGYSLCGVVEEVGAGIDDVSVGDLVACAGNEHALHAELNWVPKNLYAKVPAGLSARHAAFGTVGSIAMQGVRRGEPQLGDLALVIGLGLIGQLVVQLLVASGARVVGVDPDPSRCELAQGLGALACGHPGSGLIANAVAELSGGHGADQVYLAAGGSTNDPVELAAKLARDRGRVVDIGKISLNLPWNAYYEKELDVRFSRSYGPGRYDPSYELEGRDYPIGYVRWTERRNIECFLDLAARDKLDVEPLITHVADFSSAVETYKSLNDGELKAVAVLFRYPDAPLTSSPPQSLKATMRDPDALKVAFRARPEPRSGGLRVGFVGAGNYASSMLLPHLVEQDRVSLAEVVTTSALSGANAKRKFGFARASTDLDQLLANEAVDTLFIVTRHSSHAELTRRALLAGKAVFVEKPLALSEKELRGIVEAIAESGNNRLQVGFNRRFAPLLNEARLQFGPRVGPASVRYLVNAGRLDSGSWYNQAGAEGTRFAGEGGHFIDTVSWFLGSDPVSVYATAAPGNNDLQVLLRYADGSTAAISYVTSGSTAFPKETLDVLADGRVLKFDDFTRASVYSKKRWSSSRIPKGRDKGQRAEIEAFVTALTTGVAMPISVGSLVATTLATLAVNRSLETGAPVRLEPSAVLG
;
A
#
# COMPACT_ATOMS: atom_id res chain seq x y z
N MET A 1 8.29 -18.92 4.71
CA MET A 1 7.15 -19.42 3.92
C MET A 1 7.44 -19.15 2.46
N LYS A 2 6.92 -19.97 1.55
CA LYS A 2 7.01 -19.75 0.12
C LYS A 2 5.87 -18.87 -0.38
N GLN A 3 6.19 -17.99 -1.33
CA GLN A 3 5.23 -17.10 -1.97
C GLN A 3 5.57 -16.89 -3.46
N VAL A 4 4.54 -16.91 -4.30
CA VAL A 4 4.69 -16.60 -5.73
C VAL A 4 4.73 -15.09 -5.92
N VAL A 5 5.72 -14.65 -6.69
CA VAL A 5 5.94 -13.23 -6.97
C VAL A 5 6.32 -13.01 -8.43
N GLN A 6 6.13 -11.78 -8.88
CA GLN A 6 6.58 -11.32 -10.19
C GLN A 6 7.40 -10.05 -10.08
N ASN A 7 8.54 -9.99 -10.76
CA ASN A 7 9.32 -8.77 -10.89
C ASN A 7 8.75 -7.91 -12.03
N TYR A 8 8.26 -6.72 -11.72
CA TYR A 8 7.62 -5.87 -12.73
C TYR A 8 8.62 -5.28 -13.74
N LYS A 9 9.92 -5.23 -13.44
CA LYS A 9 10.96 -4.75 -14.37
C LYS A 9 11.36 -5.83 -15.36
N SER A 10 11.72 -7.02 -14.88
CA SER A 10 12.21 -8.12 -15.71
C SER A 10 11.12 -9.02 -16.27
N GLY A 11 9.90 -8.99 -15.71
CA GLY A 11 8.84 -9.96 -15.99
C GLY A 11 9.03 -11.31 -15.30
N GLU A 12 10.14 -11.50 -14.58
CA GLU A 12 10.51 -12.77 -13.92
C GLU A 12 9.44 -13.20 -12.91
N LEU A 13 8.96 -14.43 -13.07
CA LEU A 13 8.15 -15.14 -12.08
C LEU A 13 9.03 -16.01 -11.21
N ALA A 14 8.85 -15.94 -9.90
CA ALA A 14 9.63 -16.70 -8.94
C ALA A 14 8.77 -17.20 -7.76
N LEU A 15 9.18 -18.33 -7.20
CA LEU A 15 8.71 -18.82 -5.91
C LEU A 15 9.79 -18.50 -4.87
N LEU A 16 9.53 -17.53 -3.99
CA LEU A 16 10.52 -17.04 -3.03
C LEU A 16 10.20 -17.48 -1.61
N ASP A 17 11.24 -17.78 -0.85
CA ASP A 17 11.16 -17.78 0.60
C ASP A 17 11.05 -16.35 1.12
N VAL A 18 9.97 -16.10 1.85
CA VAL A 18 9.65 -14.84 2.51
C VAL A 18 9.33 -15.08 3.99
N PRO A 19 9.51 -14.07 4.86
CA PRO A 19 9.07 -14.15 6.26
C PRO A 19 7.57 -14.44 6.38
N VAL A 20 7.14 -15.11 7.44
CA VAL A 20 5.71 -15.31 7.73
C VAL A 20 5.08 -13.96 8.09
N PRO A 21 3.95 -13.55 7.49
CA PRO A 21 3.31 -12.28 7.84
C PRO A 21 2.86 -12.29 9.31
N ALA A 22 3.01 -11.16 10.00
CA ALA A 22 2.53 -11.04 11.37
C ALA A 22 0.99 -11.06 11.42
N CYS A 23 0.42 -11.72 12.44
CA CYS A 23 -1.01 -11.65 12.70
C CYS A 23 -1.38 -10.31 13.33
N LYS A 24 -1.94 -9.39 12.53
CA LYS A 24 -2.34 -8.05 13.00
C LYS A 24 -3.76 -8.07 13.59
N PRO A 25 -4.09 -7.12 14.48
CA PRO A 25 -5.47 -6.90 14.92
C PRO A 25 -6.46 -6.71 13.75
N GLY A 26 -7.72 -7.10 13.96
CA GLY A 26 -8.79 -6.96 12.96
C GLY A 26 -8.72 -7.95 11.80
N GLY A 27 -7.92 -9.02 11.92
CA GLY A 27 -7.80 -10.06 10.90
C GLY A 27 -7.31 -11.39 11.46
N VAL A 28 -7.08 -12.35 10.58
CA VAL A 28 -6.63 -13.69 10.91
C VAL A 28 -5.43 -14.09 10.05
N LEU A 29 -4.55 -14.92 10.59
CA LEU A 29 -3.52 -15.60 9.82
C LEU A 29 -4.08 -16.93 9.31
N VAL A 30 -4.06 -17.13 8.00
CA VAL A 30 -4.66 -18.28 7.31
C VAL A 30 -3.59 -19.08 6.60
N ARG A 31 -3.50 -20.37 6.94
CA ARG A 31 -2.70 -21.35 6.23
C ARG A 31 -3.44 -21.81 4.99
N THR A 32 -2.88 -21.55 3.82
CA THR A 32 -3.55 -21.83 2.55
C THR A 32 -3.57 -23.34 2.28
N THR A 33 -4.75 -23.86 1.92
CA THR A 33 -4.94 -25.23 1.47
C THR A 33 -5.06 -25.27 -0.06
N TYR A 34 -5.84 -24.34 -0.61
CA TYR A 34 -5.99 -24.15 -2.05
C TYR A 34 -5.99 -22.66 -2.40
N SER A 35 -5.38 -22.31 -3.52
CA SER A 35 -5.49 -20.96 -4.10
C SER A 35 -5.80 -21.03 -5.58
N LEU A 36 -6.61 -20.11 -6.07
CA LEU A 36 -7.15 -20.14 -7.42
C LEU A 36 -6.49 -19.09 -8.32
N ILE A 37 -5.99 -19.52 -9.47
CA ILE A 37 -5.56 -18.63 -10.56
C ILE A 37 -6.77 -18.29 -11.42
N SER A 38 -7.01 -17.00 -11.59
CA SER A 38 -7.95 -16.51 -12.58
C SER A 38 -7.23 -16.24 -13.90
N THR A 39 -7.44 -17.12 -14.87
CA THR A 39 -6.75 -17.11 -16.17
C THR A 39 -7.00 -15.86 -17.01
N GLY A 40 -7.97 -15.01 -16.64
CA GLY A 40 -8.20 -13.70 -17.24
C GLY A 40 -7.38 -12.58 -16.57
N THR A 41 -7.77 -12.19 -15.35
CA THR A 41 -7.22 -11.00 -14.67
C THR A 41 -5.75 -11.18 -14.28
N GLU A 42 -5.39 -12.37 -13.81
CA GLU A 42 -4.05 -12.62 -13.28
C GLU A 42 -3.03 -12.80 -14.38
N MET A 43 -3.39 -13.52 -15.45
CA MET A 43 -2.54 -13.64 -16.64
C MET A 43 -2.34 -12.30 -17.35
N MET A 44 -3.32 -11.39 -17.28
CA MET A 44 -3.12 -10.02 -17.76
C MET A 44 -2.06 -9.28 -16.95
N LYS A 45 -1.98 -9.45 -15.62
CA LYS A 45 -0.89 -8.86 -14.83
C LYS A 45 0.46 -9.47 -15.23
N VAL A 46 0.50 -10.78 -15.43
CA VAL A 46 1.72 -11.50 -15.84
C VAL A 46 2.22 -11.00 -17.19
N SER A 47 1.34 -10.87 -18.19
CA SER A 47 1.69 -10.37 -19.51
C SER A 47 2.03 -8.88 -19.52
N GLU A 48 1.35 -8.04 -18.71
CA GLU A 48 1.68 -6.62 -18.55
C GLU A 48 3.10 -6.41 -18.01
N ALA A 49 3.52 -7.22 -17.05
CA ALA A 49 4.87 -7.18 -16.49
C ALA A 49 5.95 -7.68 -17.47
N SER A 50 5.60 -8.52 -18.43
CA SER A 50 6.51 -9.01 -19.50
C SER A 50 6.68 -8.01 -20.66
N MET A 51 5.92 -6.92 -20.70
CA MET A 51 6.06 -5.88 -21.74
C MET A 51 7.38 -5.11 -21.65
N SER A 52 7.83 -4.59 -22.80
CA SER A 52 8.94 -3.63 -22.86
C SER A 52 8.61 -2.34 -22.07
N MET A 53 9.62 -1.58 -21.66
CA MET A 53 9.42 -0.31 -20.95
C MET A 53 8.56 0.69 -21.73
N LEU A 54 8.69 0.71 -23.06
CA LEU A 54 7.87 1.53 -23.94
C LEU A 54 6.41 1.05 -23.96
N GLY A 55 6.20 -0.28 -24.00
CA GLY A 55 4.87 -0.90 -23.91
C GLY A 55 4.19 -0.60 -22.58
N LYS A 56 4.92 -0.73 -21.46
CA LYS A 56 4.45 -0.36 -20.12
C LYS A 56 4.03 1.11 -20.04
N ALA A 57 4.86 2.02 -20.57
CA ALA A 57 4.55 3.45 -20.57
C ALA A 57 3.28 3.77 -21.39
N ARG A 58 3.11 3.14 -22.56
CA ARG A 58 1.92 3.32 -23.41
C ARG A 58 0.65 2.77 -22.75
N SER A 59 0.75 1.66 -22.01
CA SER A 59 -0.39 1.05 -21.31
C SER A 59 -0.87 1.84 -20.08
N ARG A 60 -0.03 2.71 -19.50
CA ARG A 60 -0.33 3.47 -18.28
C ARG A 60 0.08 4.95 -18.38
N PRO A 61 -0.63 5.76 -19.19
CA PRO A 61 -0.34 7.18 -19.36
C PRO A 61 -0.44 7.98 -18.05
N ASP A 62 -1.28 7.54 -17.10
CA ASP A 62 -1.42 8.13 -15.77
C ASP A 62 -0.12 8.04 -14.96
N GLN A 63 0.60 6.92 -15.04
CA GLN A 63 1.88 6.73 -14.33
C GLN A 63 2.98 7.58 -14.96
N VAL A 64 2.96 7.77 -16.28
CA VAL A 64 3.91 8.65 -16.98
C VAL A 64 3.75 10.10 -16.50
N ALA A 65 2.52 10.58 -16.36
CA ALA A 65 2.26 11.90 -15.80
C ALA A 65 2.82 12.06 -14.37
N LYS A 66 2.65 11.04 -13.51
CA LYS A 66 3.23 11.03 -12.15
C LYS A 66 4.76 11.05 -12.15
N VAL A 67 5.40 10.38 -13.11
CA VAL A 67 6.87 10.42 -13.28
C VAL A 67 7.31 11.83 -13.66
N MET A 68 6.66 12.48 -14.62
CA MET A 68 6.98 13.84 -15.05
C MET A 68 6.83 14.84 -13.88
N GLN A 69 5.77 14.70 -13.08
CA GLN A 69 5.58 15.51 -11.88
C GLN A 69 6.69 15.25 -10.83
N SER A 70 7.10 14.00 -10.64
CA SER A 70 8.22 13.67 -9.76
C SER A 70 9.53 14.27 -10.25
N VAL A 71 9.79 14.28 -11.57
CA VAL A 71 10.98 14.93 -12.14
C VAL A 71 10.99 16.41 -11.81
N ALA A 72 9.87 17.10 -12.01
CA ALA A 72 9.74 18.52 -11.68
C ALA A 72 9.96 18.81 -10.19
N THR A 73 9.58 17.88 -9.30
CA THR A 73 9.62 18.07 -7.84
C THR A 73 10.93 17.61 -7.19
N ASN A 74 11.50 16.49 -7.63
CA ASN A 74 12.65 15.85 -6.98
C ASN A 74 13.92 15.86 -7.85
N GLY A 75 13.81 16.32 -9.11
CA GLY A 75 14.88 16.25 -10.10
C GLY A 75 14.99 14.88 -10.77
N LEU A 76 15.75 14.83 -11.87
CA LEU A 76 15.92 13.64 -12.70
C LEU A 76 16.58 12.46 -11.95
N PRO A 77 17.72 12.62 -11.23
CA PRO A 77 18.42 11.48 -10.64
C PRO A 77 17.60 10.79 -9.53
N ALA A 78 16.95 11.58 -8.66
CA ALA A 78 16.12 11.05 -7.58
C ALA A 78 14.85 10.37 -8.13
N THR A 79 14.25 10.94 -9.17
CA THR A 79 13.08 10.33 -9.82
C THR A 79 13.43 9.05 -10.54
N TYR A 80 14.55 9.01 -11.27
CA TYR A 80 15.04 7.79 -11.91
C TYR A 80 15.25 6.68 -10.88
N ARG A 81 15.95 6.97 -9.78
CA ARG A 81 16.12 6.00 -8.68
C ARG A 81 14.78 5.53 -8.12
N LYS A 82 13.84 6.45 -7.85
CA LYS A 82 12.51 6.11 -7.33
C LYS A 82 11.71 5.19 -8.27
N VAL A 83 11.69 5.50 -9.58
CA VAL A 83 10.97 4.71 -10.59
C VAL A 83 11.63 3.35 -10.78
N THR A 84 12.94 3.32 -10.99
CA THR A 84 13.71 2.06 -11.09
C THR A 84 13.51 1.21 -9.85
N ASN A 85 13.48 1.83 -8.66
CA ASN A 85 13.27 1.12 -7.41
C ASN A 85 11.89 0.46 -7.32
N LYS A 86 10.85 1.16 -7.77
CA LYS A 86 9.47 0.64 -7.77
C LYS A 86 9.29 -0.48 -8.80
N LEU A 87 9.88 -0.33 -9.99
CA LEU A 87 9.79 -1.33 -11.05
C LEU A 87 10.55 -2.62 -10.70
N ASP A 88 11.71 -2.50 -10.07
CA ASP A 88 12.58 -3.64 -9.72
C ASP A 88 12.10 -4.43 -8.48
N SER A 89 11.00 -3.99 -7.86
CA SER A 89 10.40 -4.67 -6.70
C SER A 89 9.53 -5.85 -7.16
N TYR A 90 9.59 -6.95 -6.41
CA TYR A 90 8.64 -8.04 -6.58
C TYR A 90 7.24 -7.59 -6.15
N THR A 91 6.24 -7.96 -6.95
CA THR A 91 4.81 -7.83 -6.65
C THR A 91 4.19 -9.20 -6.43
N PRO A 92 3.26 -9.35 -5.48
CA PRO A 92 2.65 -10.63 -5.18
C PRO A 92 1.60 -11.02 -6.22
N LEU A 93 1.37 -12.32 -6.39
CA LEU A 93 0.30 -12.89 -7.20
C LEU A 93 -0.77 -13.58 -6.33
N GLY A 94 -1.95 -13.82 -6.91
CA GLY A 94 -3.12 -14.35 -6.22
C GLY A 94 -4.03 -13.30 -5.57
N TYR A 95 -5.31 -13.64 -5.49
CA TYR A 95 -6.34 -12.86 -4.78
C TYR A 95 -7.54 -13.71 -4.29
N SER A 96 -7.47 -15.03 -4.43
CA SER A 96 -8.56 -15.97 -4.09
C SER A 96 -7.96 -17.26 -3.54
N LEU A 97 -8.29 -17.59 -2.30
CA LEU A 97 -7.81 -18.80 -1.65
C LEU A 97 -8.82 -19.35 -0.63
N CYS A 98 -8.60 -20.59 -0.21
CA CYS A 98 -9.24 -21.20 0.94
C CYS A 98 -8.15 -21.81 1.83
N GLY A 99 -8.33 -21.71 3.13
CA GLY A 99 -7.35 -22.19 4.10
C GLY A 99 -7.89 -22.28 5.51
N VAL A 100 -7.05 -22.77 6.40
CA VAL A 100 -7.36 -22.98 7.82
C VAL A 100 -6.83 -21.80 8.63
N VAL A 101 -7.65 -21.27 9.53
CA VAL A 101 -7.24 -20.22 10.48
C VAL A 101 -6.19 -20.80 11.44
N GLU A 102 -5.00 -20.20 11.44
CA GLU A 102 -3.88 -20.61 12.28
C GLU A 102 -3.69 -19.69 13.49
N GLU A 103 -3.96 -18.40 13.33
CA GLU A 103 -3.92 -17.42 14.42
C GLU A 103 -5.07 -16.41 14.26
N VAL A 104 -5.67 -16.03 15.38
CA VAL A 104 -6.76 -15.05 15.44
C VAL A 104 -6.22 -13.75 16.03
N GLY A 105 -6.27 -12.67 15.24
CA GLY A 105 -5.86 -11.35 15.69
C GLY A 105 -6.87 -10.72 16.66
N ALA A 106 -6.41 -9.80 17.49
CA ALA A 106 -7.28 -9.08 18.43
C ALA A 106 -8.46 -8.39 17.71
N GLY A 107 -9.67 -8.49 18.29
CA GLY A 107 -10.90 -7.92 17.72
C GLY A 107 -11.67 -8.82 16.74
N ILE A 108 -11.21 -10.07 16.55
CA ILE A 108 -11.94 -11.11 15.81
C ILE A 108 -12.66 -12.03 16.81
N ASP A 109 -13.93 -12.28 16.54
CA ASP A 109 -14.86 -13.03 17.40
C ASP A 109 -15.75 -14.02 16.64
N ASP A 110 -15.66 -14.02 15.30
CA ASP A 110 -16.54 -14.77 14.40
C ASP A 110 -15.92 -16.04 13.81
N VAL A 111 -14.63 -16.30 14.08
CA VAL A 111 -13.90 -17.52 13.70
C VAL A 111 -12.92 -17.94 14.78
N SER A 112 -12.55 -19.22 14.80
CA SER A 112 -11.58 -19.80 15.73
C SER A 112 -10.41 -20.47 14.98
N VAL A 113 -9.29 -20.67 15.66
CA VAL A 113 -8.18 -21.49 15.13
C VAL A 113 -8.70 -22.87 14.74
N GLY A 114 -8.34 -23.33 13.55
CA GLY A 114 -8.85 -24.57 12.95
C GLY A 114 -10.06 -24.40 12.03
N ASP A 115 -10.74 -23.26 12.04
CA ASP A 115 -11.84 -22.99 11.11
C ASP A 115 -11.34 -22.89 9.66
N LEU A 116 -12.10 -23.46 8.73
CA LEU A 116 -11.86 -23.31 7.30
C LEU A 116 -12.52 -22.01 6.79
N VAL A 117 -11.76 -21.18 6.09
CA VAL A 117 -12.21 -19.87 5.58
C VAL A 117 -11.85 -19.70 4.10
N ALA A 118 -12.78 -19.12 3.33
CA ALA A 118 -12.50 -18.59 2.00
C ALA A 118 -12.06 -17.13 2.12
N CYS A 119 -10.98 -16.76 1.45
CA CYS A 119 -10.34 -15.47 1.59
C CYS A 119 -10.23 -14.73 0.25
N ALA A 120 -10.34 -13.41 0.34
CA ALA A 120 -10.32 -12.47 -0.76
C ALA A 120 -9.30 -11.34 -0.52
N GLY A 121 -9.20 -10.47 -1.53
CA GLY A 121 -8.42 -9.25 -1.44
C GLY A 121 -7.09 -9.34 -2.18
N ASN A 122 -6.87 -8.37 -3.06
CA ASN A 122 -5.56 -8.14 -3.65
C ASN A 122 -4.62 -7.71 -2.51
N GLU A 123 -3.44 -8.34 -2.40
CA GLU A 123 -2.48 -8.17 -1.27
C GLU A 123 -2.81 -8.95 0.01
N HIS A 124 -3.95 -9.64 0.09
CA HIS A 124 -4.37 -10.39 1.29
C HIS A 124 -4.58 -11.89 1.04
N ALA A 125 -5.22 -12.27 -0.07
CA ALA A 125 -5.44 -13.67 -0.44
C ALA A 125 -4.45 -14.12 -1.53
N LEU A 126 -3.16 -14.12 -1.19
CA LEU A 126 -2.06 -14.34 -2.14
C LEU A 126 -1.76 -15.83 -2.36
N HIS A 127 -1.07 -16.14 -3.45
CA HIS A 127 -0.42 -17.43 -3.67
C HIS A 127 0.80 -17.58 -2.76
N ALA A 128 0.54 -17.87 -1.49
CA ALA A 128 1.52 -18.02 -0.41
C ALA A 128 1.03 -19.08 0.57
N GLU A 129 1.95 -19.70 1.31
CA GLU A 129 1.57 -20.73 2.30
C GLU A 129 0.78 -20.14 3.48
N LEU A 130 1.07 -18.89 3.86
CA LEU A 130 0.43 -18.17 4.96
C LEU A 130 0.04 -16.75 4.54
N ASN A 131 -1.17 -16.35 4.90
CA ASN A 131 -1.74 -15.08 4.51
C ASN A 131 -2.42 -14.40 5.71
N TRP A 132 -2.11 -13.13 5.98
CA TRP A 132 -2.92 -12.34 6.91
C TRP A 132 -4.08 -11.71 6.15
N VAL A 133 -5.31 -11.97 6.60
CA VAL A 133 -6.55 -11.55 5.94
C VAL A 133 -7.44 -10.77 6.92
N PRO A 134 -7.87 -9.54 6.59
CA PRO A 134 -8.72 -8.73 7.47
C PRO A 134 -10.17 -9.25 7.53
N LYS A 135 -10.89 -8.91 8.60
CA LYS A 135 -12.25 -9.41 8.96
C LYS A 135 -13.25 -9.46 7.80
N ASN A 136 -13.26 -8.42 6.97
CA ASN A 136 -14.25 -8.27 5.91
C ASN A 136 -13.81 -8.86 4.56
N LEU A 137 -12.64 -9.50 4.51
CA LEU A 137 -12.09 -10.16 3.33
C LEU A 137 -11.99 -11.69 3.49
N TYR A 138 -12.64 -12.26 4.50
CA TYR A 138 -12.84 -13.71 4.58
C TYR A 138 -14.27 -14.06 4.96
N ALA A 139 -14.66 -15.30 4.68
CA ALA A 139 -15.92 -15.90 5.11
C ALA A 139 -15.67 -17.34 5.57
N LYS A 140 -16.37 -17.77 6.63
CA LYS A 140 -16.31 -19.16 7.10
C LYS A 140 -16.91 -20.09 6.05
N VAL A 141 -16.23 -21.19 5.78
CA VAL A 141 -16.70 -22.20 4.82
C VAL A 141 -17.83 -23.01 5.46
N PRO A 142 -19.00 -23.14 4.78
CA PRO A 142 -20.09 -23.98 5.27
C PRO A 142 -19.66 -25.44 5.45
N ALA A 143 -20.24 -26.11 6.44
CA ALA A 143 -19.98 -27.53 6.67
C ALA A 143 -20.33 -28.35 5.42
N GLY A 144 -19.43 -29.27 5.03
CA GLY A 144 -19.60 -30.12 3.86
C GLY A 144 -19.04 -29.55 2.55
N LEU A 145 -18.79 -28.24 2.45
CA LEU A 145 -18.16 -27.67 1.25
C LEU A 145 -16.65 -27.90 1.26
N SER A 146 -16.13 -28.46 0.16
CA SER A 146 -14.70 -28.78 0.06
C SER A 146 -13.83 -27.51 -0.02
N ALA A 147 -12.62 -27.57 0.54
CA ALA A 147 -11.69 -26.44 0.51
C ALA A 147 -11.35 -25.97 -0.92
N ARG A 148 -11.21 -26.91 -1.86
CA ARG A 148 -10.95 -26.61 -3.28
C ARG A 148 -12.08 -25.85 -3.96
N HIS A 149 -13.34 -26.12 -3.58
CA HIS A 149 -14.50 -25.38 -4.08
C HIS A 149 -14.60 -24.01 -3.42
N ALA A 150 -14.37 -23.94 -2.11
CA ALA A 150 -14.38 -22.68 -1.37
C ALA A 150 -13.31 -21.68 -1.85
N ALA A 151 -12.20 -22.15 -2.47
CA ALA A 151 -11.20 -21.29 -3.08
C ALA A 151 -11.75 -20.40 -4.22
N PHE A 152 -12.94 -20.71 -4.76
CA PHE A 152 -13.65 -19.88 -5.73
C PHE A 152 -14.39 -18.70 -5.11
N GLY A 153 -14.44 -18.55 -3.77
CA GLY A 153 -15.23 -17.51 -3.09
C GLY A 153 -15.07 -16.10 -3.67
N THR A 154 -13.84 -15.68 -3.97
CA THR A 154 -13.59 -14.35 -4.54
C THR A 154 -14.03 -14.22 -6.00
N VAL A 155 -13.80 -15.23 -6.85
CA VAL A 155 -14.26 -15.16 -8.25
C VAL A 155 -15.78 -15.32 -8.36
N GLY A 156 -16.37 -16.15 -7.51
CA GLY A 156 -17.80 -16.34 -7.37
C GLY A 156 -18.52 -15.08 -6.92
N SER A 157 -17.95 -14.36 -5.96
CA SER A 157 -18.48 -13.06 -5.52
C SER A 157 -18.39 -11.97 -6.60
N ILE A 158 -17.39 -12.00 -7.49
CA ILE A 158 -17.31 -11.11 -8.67
C ILE A 158 -18.47 -11.41 -9.63
N ALA A 159 -18.68 -12.68 -9.97
CA ALA A 159 -19.79 -13.08 -10.83
C ALA A 159 -21.15 -12.72 -10.20
N MET A 160 -21.31 -12.95 -8.90
CA MET A 160 -22.51 -12.64 -8.13
C MET A 160 -22.83 -11.15 -8.11
N GLN A 161 -21.83 -10.30 -7.92
CA GLN A 161 -22.03 -8.86 -8.02
C GLN A 161 -22.47 -8.45 -9.44
N GLY A 162 -21.91 -9.10 -10.47
CA GLY A 162 -22.35 -8.93 -11.85
C GLY A 162 -23.85 -9.20 -12.00
N VAL A 163 -24.29 -10.40 -11.61
CA VAL A 163 -25.71 -10.80 -11.66
C VAL A 163 -26.60 -9.82 -10.88
N ARG A 164 -26.18 -9.38 -9.69
CA ARG A 164 -26.95 -8.41 -8.89
C ARG A 164 -27.12 -7.06 -9.57
N ARG A 165 -26.19 -6.63 -10.43
CA ARG A 165 -26.32 -5.39 -11.20
C ARG A 165 -27.33 -5.51 -12.34
N GLY A 166 -27.57 -6.71 -12.86
CA GLY A 166 -28.63 -6.95 -13.84
C GLY A 166 -30.04 -7.00 -13.25
N GLU A 167 -30.15 -7.24 -11.93
CA GLU A 167 -31.39 -7.39 -11.17
C GLU A 167 -32.37 -8.39 -11.80
N PRO A 168 -31.95 -9.65 -12.01
CA PRO A 168 -32.75 -10.63 -12.71
C PRO A 168 -34.04 -10.96 -11.98
N GLN A 169 -35.11 -11.11 -12.77
CA GLN A 169 -36.40 -11.62 -12.35
C GLN A 169 -36.58 -13.07 -12.82
N LEU A 170 -37.47 -13.79 -12.15
CA LEU A 170 -37.86 -15.15 -12.56
C LEU A 170 -38.41 -15.13 -13.99
N GLY A 171 -37.84 -15.94 -14.87
CA GLY A 171 -38.26 -16.06 -16.27
C GLY A 171 -37.55 -15.14 -17.27
N ASP A 172 -36.76 -14.17 -16.79
CA ASP A 172 -35.96 -13.28 -17.65
C ASP A 172 -35.05 -14.08 -18.59
N LEU A 173 -34.85 -13.57 -19.80
CA LEU A 173 -33.85 -14.08 -20.73
C LEU A 173 -32.54 -13.29 -20.57
N ALA A 174 -31.47 -13.98 -20.20
CA ALA A 174 -30.14 -13.41 -20.05
C ALA A 174 -29.19 -13.91 -21.13
N LEU A 175 -28.41 -13.00 -21.70
CA LEU A 175 -27.32 -13.29 -22.64
C LEU A 175 -25.98 -13.09 -21.94
N VAL A 176 -25.11 -14.10 -21.96
CA VAL A 176 -23.76 -14.01 -21.37
C VAL A 176 -22.72 -14.04 -22.49
N ILE A 177 -22.00 -12.94 -22.69
CA ILE A 177 -20.99 -12.80 -23.73
C ILE A 177 -19.59 -12.91 -23.09
N GLY A 178 -18.87 -13.97 -23.47
CA GLY A 178 -17.62 -14.43 -22.87
C GLY A 178 -17.89 -15.50 -21.81
N LEU A 179 -17.61 -16.77 -22.15
CA LEU A 179 -17.81 -17.95 -21.32
C LEU A 179 -16.49 -18.48 -20.72
N GLY A 180 -15.58 -17.55 -20.39
CA GLY A 180 -14.46 -17.84 -19.49
C GLY A 180 -14.93 -18.08 -18.05
N LEU A 181 -14.00 -18.18 -17.08
CA LEU A 181 -14.31 -18.51 -15.68
C LEU A 181 -15.49 -17.69 -15.08
N ILE A 182 -15.45 -16.37 -15.21
CA ILE A 182 -16.52 -15.50 -14.69
C ILE A 182 -17.83 -15.72 -15.44
N GLY A 183 -17.79 -15.87 -16.77
CA GLY A 183 -18.97 -16.15 -17.59
C GLY A 183 -19.66 -17.46 -17.19
N GLN A 184 -18.89 -18.53 -16.97
CA GLN A 184 -19.43 -19.81 -16.50
C GLN A 184 -20.14 -19.69 -15.15
N LEU A 185 -19.57 -18.92 -14.22
CA LEU A 185 -20.20 -18.66 -12.91
C LEU A 185 -21.46 -17.79 -13.05
N VAL A 186 -21.44 -16.79 -13.94
CA VAL A 186 -22.61 -15.94 -14.23
C VAL A 186 -23.76 -16.77 -14.81
N VAL A 187 -23.48 -17.70 -15.73
CA VAL A 187 -24.48 -18.64 -16.28
C VAL A 187 -25.18 -19.38 -15.15
N GLN A 188 -24.42 -20.06 -14.28
CA GLN A 188 -24.98 -20.85 -13.19
C GLN A 188 -25.79 -20.00 -12.21
N LEU A 189 -25.29 -18.80 -11.86
CA LEU A 189 -25.98 -17.89 -10.95
C LEU A 189 -27.31 -17.37 -11.52
N LEU A 190 -27.37 -17.10 -12.82
CA LEU A 190 -28.60 -16.71 -13.52
C LEU A 190 -29.60 -17.87 -13.60
N VAL A 191 -29.13 -19.08 -13.89
CA VAL A 191 -29.96 -20.29 -13.85
C VAL A 191 -30.52 -20.50 -12.44
N ALA A 192 -29.69 -20.35 -11.41
CA ALA A 192 -30.10 -20.45 -10.01
C ALA A 192 -31.09 -19.34 -9.59
N SER A 193 -31.07 -18.16 -10.24
CA SER A 193 -32.09 -17.12 -10.05
C SER A 193 -33.37 -17.35 -10.86
N GLY A 194 -33.46 -18.45 -11.63
CA GLY A 194 -34.60 -18.79 -12.48
C GLY A 194 -34.66 -18.02 -13.80
N ALA A 195 -33.55 -17.43 -14.23
CA ALA A 195 -33.43 -16.85 -15.55
C ALA A 195 -33.08 -17.93 -16.59
N ARG A 196 -33.52 -17.72 -17.83
CA ARG A 196 -33.17 -18.52 -19.01
C ARG A 196 -31.90 -17.94 -19.61
N VAL A 197 -30.89 -18.77 -19.87
CA VAL A 197 -29.56 -18.25 -20.24
C VAL A 197 -29.14 -18.71 -21.63
N VAL A 198 -28.66 -17.77 -22.44
CA VAL A 198 -27.97 -18.01 -23.71
C VAL A 198 -26.52 -17.55 -23.57
N GLY A 199 -25.56 -18.38 -23.95
CA GLY A 199 -24.14 -18.10 -23.83
C GLY A 199 -23.48 -17.83 -25.18
N VAL A 200 -22.45 -17.00 -25.20
CA VAL A 200 -21.69 -16.67 -26.42
C VAL A 200 -20.20 -16.70 -26.12
N ASP A 201 -19.45 -17.55 -26.83
CA ASP A 201 -17.98 -17.57 -26.76
C ASP A 201 -17.41 -18.12 -28.09
N PRO A 202 -16.25 -17.64 -28.56
CA PRO A 202 -15.60 -18.21 -29.73
C PRO A 202 -15.09 -19.65 -29.51
N ASP A 203 -14.82 -20.07 -28.28
CA ASP A 203 -14.35 -21.42 -27.97
C ASP A 203 -15.53 -22.40 -27.80
N PRO A 204 -15.66 -23.43 -28.67
CA PRO A 204 -16.75 -24.39 -28.59
C PRO A 204 -16.75 -25.18 -27.27
N SER A 205 -15.57 -25.47 -26.69
CA SER A 205 -15.47 -26.22 -25.44
C SER A 205 -16.08 -25.46 -24.25
N ARG A 206 -15.98 -24.13 -24.26
CA ARG A 206 -16.62 -23.26 -23.25
C ARG A 206 -18.13 -23.17 -23.44
N CYS A 207 -18.60 -23.24 -24.69
CA CYS A 207 -20.01 -23.30 -25.01
C CYS A 207 -20.63 -24.61 -24.50
N GLU A 208 -19.99 -25.75 -24.78
CA GLU A 208 -20.41 -27.07 -24.28
C GLU A 208 -20.44 -27.10 -22.74
N LEU A 209 -19.41 -26.56 -22.09
CA LEU A 209 -19.35 -26.45 -20.64
C LEU A 209 -20.52 -25.61 -20.09
N ALA A 210 -20.81 -24.45 -20.67
CA ALA A 210 -21.90 -23.60 -20.22
C ALA A 210 -23.27 -24.26 -20.40
N GLN A 211 -23.48 -25.03 -21.47
CA GLN A 211 -24.71 -25.81 -21.67
C GLN A 211 -24.84 -26.93 -20.63
N GLY A 212 -23.74 -27.63 -20.32
CA GLY A 212 -23.71 -28.61 -19.23
C GLY A 212 -24.03 -28.01 -17.85
N LEU A 213 -23.78 -26.70 -17.69
CA LEU A 213 -24.05 -25.93 -16.48
C LEU A 213 -25.41 -25.18 -16.50
N GLY A 214 -26.26 -25.46 -17.49
CA GLY A 214 -27.65 -25.01 -17.54
C GLY A 214 -27.99 -23.91 -18.54
N ALA A 215 -27.04 -23.45 -19.36
CA ALA A 215 -27.37 -22.57 -20.49
C ALA A 215 -28.23 -23.35 -21.52
N LEU A 216 -29.29 -22.73 -22.03
CA LEU A 216 -30.22 -23.35 -22.98
C LEU A 216 -29.60 -23.48 -24.37
N ALA A 217 -28.77 -22.51 -24.75
CA ALA A 217 -28.06 -22.50 -26.03
C ALA A 217 -26.73 -21.76 -25.87
N CYS A 218 -25.68 -22.26 -26.53
CA CYS A 218 -24.40 -21.56 -26.64
C CYS A 218 -23.84 -21.68 -28.06
N GLY A 219 -22.93 -20.77 -28.43
CA GLY A 219 -22.39 -20.74 -29.78
C GLY A 219 -21.47 -19.55 -30.05
N HIS A 220 -20.80 -19.62 -31.20
CA HIS A 220 -19.86 -18.61 -31.67
C HIS A 220 -20.58 -17.26 -31.92
N PRO A 221 -19.98 -16.10 -31.59
CA PRO A 221 -20.60 -14.78 -31.76
C PRO A 221 -21.02 -14.47 -33.21
N GLY A 222 -20.26 -14.96 -34.18
CA GLY A 222 -20.58 -14.84 -35.62
C GLY A 222 -21.59 -15.87 -36.14
N SER A 223 -22.07 -16.79 -35.31
CA SER A 223 -23.06 -17.79 -35.73
C SER A 223 -24.48 -17.19 -35.74
N GLY A 224 -25.28 -17.54 -36.74
CA GLY A 224 -26.72 -17.20 -36.75
C GLY A 224 -27.51 -17.92 -35.65
N LEU A 225 -26.93 -18.96 -35.05
CA LEU A 225 -27.55 -19.81 -34.02
C LEU A 225 -27.94 -19.01 -32.78
N ILE A 226 -27.06 -18.11 -32.29
CA ILE A 226 -27.34 -17.31 -31.09
C ILE A 226 -28.49 -16.34 -31.32
N ALA A 227 -28.50 -15.65 -32.47
CA ALA A 227 -29.58 -14.72 -32.80
C ALA A 227 -30.93 -15.45 -32.90
N ASN A 228 -30.94 -16.65 -33.49
CA ASN A 228 -32.13 -17.49 -33.57
C ASN A 228 -32.58 -17.96 -32.19
N ALA A 229 -31.67 -18.44 -31.34
CA ALA A 229 -32.00 -18.89 -29.98
C ALA A 229 -32.55 -17.75 -29.11
N VAL A 230 -31.96 -16.56 -29.18
CA VAL A 230 -32.49 -15.37 -28.48
C VAL A 230 -33.86 -15.00 -29.02
N ALA A 231 -34.06 -15.00 -30.34
CA ALA A 231 -35.35 -14.68 -30.93
C ALA A 231 -36.44 -15.70 -30.54
N GLU A 232 -36.13 -16.99 -30.57
CA GLU A 232 -37.08 -18.06 -30.20
C GLU A 232 -37.46 -17.97 -28.71
N LEU A 233 -36.47 -17.84 -27.82
CA LEU A 233 -36.71 -17.81 -26.37
C LEU A 233 -37.39 -16.51 -25.90
N SER A 234 -37.19 -15.40 -26.61
CA SER A 234 -37.81 -14.10 -26.29
C SER A 234 -39.11 -13.83 -27.04
N GLY A 235 -39.51 -14.68 -28.00
CA GLY A 235 -40.59 -14.36 -28.93
C GLY A 235 -40.28 -13.16 -29.84
N GLY A 236 -39.00 -12.97 -30.18
CA GLY A 236 -38.51 -11.91 -31.06
C GLY A 236 -38.16 -10.59 -30.37
N HIS A 237 -38.34 -10.48 -29.04
CA HIS A 237 -38.12 -9.22 -28.32
C HIS A 237 -36.66 -8.94 -28.00
N GLY A 238 -35.80 -9.97 -27.93
CA GLY A 238 -34.42 -9.85 -27.47
C GLY A 238 -34.24 -10.21 -25.98
N ALA A 239 -33.00 -10.20 -25.50
CA ALA A 239 -32.65 -10.52 -24.12
C ALA A 239 -32.94 -9.35 -23.16
N ASP A 240 -33.51 -9.65 -21.99
CA ASP A 240 -33.78 -8.69 -20.91
C ASP A 240 -32.49 -8.10 -20.35
N GLN A 241 -31.47 -8.95 -20.23
CA GLN A 241 -30.18 -8.61 -19.66
C GLN A 241 -29.06 -9.20 -20.49
N VAL A 242 -27.99 -8.44 -20.68
CA VAL A 242 -26.76 -8.87 -21.34
C VAL A 242 -25.60 -8.66 -20.39
N TYR A 243 -24.78 -9.69 -20.20
CA TYR A 243 -23.62 -9.69 -19.32
C TYR A 243 -22.34 -9.77 -20.15
N LEU A 244 -21.50 -8.74 -20.07
CA LEU A 244 -20.20 -8.69 -20.74
C LEU A 244 -19.13 -9.22 -19.79
N ALA A 245 -18.81 -10.51 -19.92
CA ALA A 245 -17.77 -11.21 -19.17
C ALA A 245 -16.51 -11.48 -20.01
N ALA A 246 -16.43 -10.89 -21.22
CA ALA A 246 -15.28 -10.95 -22.10
C ALA A 246 -14.19 -9.92 -21.70
N GLY A 247 -12.94 -10.23 -22.03
CA GLY A 247 -11.83 -9.28 -21.98
C GLY A 247 -11.23 -9.07 -23.36
N GLY A 248 -10.66 -7.90 -23.62
CA GLY A 248 -9.99 -7.62 -24.90
C GLY A 248 -10.17 -6.17 -25.36
N SER A 249 -9.61 -5.88 -26.54
CA SER A 249 -9.63 -4.54 -27.13
C SER A 249 -10.67 -4.34 -28.23
N THR A 250 -11.38 -5.39 -28.65
CA THR A 250 -12.42 -5.30 -29.68
C THR A 250 -13.73 -4.76 -29.10
N ASN A 251 -14.55 -4.14 -29.95
CA ASN A 251 -15.86 -3.63 -29.57
C ASN A 251 -17.00 -4.64 -29.86
N ASP A 252 -16.69 -5.74 -30.55
CA ASP A 252 -17.70 -6.70 -31.05
C ASP A 252 -18.67 -7.21 -29.97
N PRO A 253 -18.24 -7.53 -28.73
CA PRO A 253 -19.16 -7.92 -27.67
C PRO A 253 -20.18 -6.83 -27.31
N VAL A 254 -19.78 -5.56 -27.37
CA VAL A 254 -20.62 -4.38 -27.05
C VAL A 254 -21.66 -4.16 -28.15
N GLU A 255 -21.28 -4.39 -29.40
CA GLU A 255 -22.18 -4.29 -30.55
C GLU A 255 -23.17 -5.45 -30.59
N LEU A 256 -22.69 -6.67 -30.32
CA LEU A 256 -23.54 -7.86 -30.21
C LEU A 256 -24.56 -7.72 -29.08
N ALA A 257 -24.15 -7.16 -27.94
CA ALA A 257 -25.04 -6.85 -26.83
C ALA A 257 -26.19 -5.93 -27.26
N ALA A 258 -25.88 -4.82 -27.93
CA ALA A 258 -26.91 -3.90 -28.42
C ALA A 258 -27.85 -4.56 -29.42
N LYS A 259 -27.31 -5.40 -30.32
CA LYS A 259 -28.10 -6.10 -31.33
C LYS A 259 -29.11 -7.06 -30.69
N LEU A 260 -28.69 -7.83 -29.70
CA LEU A 260 -29.49 -8.93 -29.13
C LEU A 260 -30.27 -8.55 -27.87
N ALA A 261 -29.97 -7.41 -27.23
CA ALA A 261 -30.78 -6.87 -26.15
C ALA A 261 -32.16 -6.45 -26.66
N ARG A 262 -33.18 -6.56 -25.80
CA ARG A 262 -34.49 -5.97 -26.07
C ARG A 262 -34.48 -4.45 -25.92
N ASP A 263 -35.55 -3.82 -26.39
CA ASP A 263 -35.87 -2.44 -26.02
C ASP A 263 -35.95 -2.30 -24.49
N ARG A 264 -35.29 -1.28 -23.93
CA ARG A 264 -35.09 -1.03 -22.49
C ARG A 264 -34.42 -2.19 -21.75
N GLY A 265 -33.58 -2.94 -22.45
CA GLY A 265 -32.72 -3.99 -21.88
C GLY A 265 -31.55 -3.42 -21.09
N ARG A 266 -30.94 -4.26 -20.25
CA ARG A 266 -29.78 -3.89 -19.43
C ARG A 266 -28.51 -4.54 -19.95
N VAL A 267 -27.42 -3.79 -20.03
CA VAL A 267 -26.09 -4.29 -20.39
C VAL A 267 -25.16 -4.10 -19.19
N VAL A 268 -24.69 -5.21 -18.62
CA VAL A 268 -23.84 -5.23 -17.42
C VAL A 268 -22.41 -5.57 -17.82
N ASP A 269 -21.51 -4.60 -17.65
CA ASP A 269 -20.07 -4.79 -17.82
C ASP A 269 -19.42 -5.38 -16.56
N ILE A 270 -18.77 -6.53 -16.72
CA ILE A 270 -18.02 -7.24 -15.67
C ILE A 270 -16.53 -7.34 -16.05
N GLY A 271 -16.25 -7.54 -17.35
CA GLY A 271 -14.91 -7.72 -17.88
C GLY A 271 -14.14 -6.42 -18.13
N LYS A 272 -12.86 -6.54 -18.46
CA LYS A 272 -12.04 -5.40 -18.92
C LYS A 272 -12.08 -5.37 -20.45
N ILE A 273 -13.12 -4.74 -21.00
CA ILE A 273 -13.35 -4.60 -22.44
C ILE A 273 -13.25 -3.14 -22.90
N SER A 274 -12.96 -2.93 -24.18
CA SER A 274 -13.20 -1.63 -24.82
C SER A 274 -14.70 -1.36 -24.90
N LEU A 275 -15.17 -0.29 -24.24
CA LEU A 275 -16.60 0.04 -24.14
C LEU A 275 -16.95 1.25 -25.02
N ASN A 276 -16.90 1.09 -26.35
CA ASN A 276 -17.37 2.11 -27.28
C ASN A 276 -18.84 1.84 -27.63
N LEU A 277 -19.75 2.62 -27.04
CA LEU A 277 -21.19 2.44 -27.22
C LEU A 277 -21.66 3.07 -28.54
N PRO A 278 -22.05 2.30 -29.58
CA PRO A 278 -22.54 2.87 -30.83
C PRO A 278 -23.84 3.61 -30.57
N TRP A 279 -23.80 4.94 -30.73
CA TRP A 279 -24.88 5.85 -30.30
C TRP A 279 -26.26 5.38 -30.76
N ASN A 280 -26.47 5.18 -32.06
CA ASN A 280 -27.79 4.82 -32.60
C ASN A 280 -28.32 3.50 -32.02
N ALA A 281 -27.46 2.47 -31.90
CA ALA A 281 -27.88 1.14 -31.45
C ALA A 281 -28.29 1.11 -29.97
N TYR A 282 -27.61 1.88 -29.11
CA TYR A 282 -27.95 1.99 -27.70
C TYR A 282 -29.08 2.99 -27.45
N TYR A 283 -29.11 4.10 -28.19
CA TYR A 283 -30.11 5.16 -28.06
C TYR A 283 -31.50 4.70 -28.52
N GLU A 284 -31.60 4.02 -29.68
CA GLU A 284 -32.87 3.59 -30.24
C GLU A 284 -33.63 2.61 -29.33
N LYS A 285 -32.89 1.74 -28.62
CA LYS A 285 -33.43 0.77 -27.67
C LYS A 285 -33.44 1.27 -26.22
N GLU A 286 -33.01 2.50 -25.95
CA GLU A 286 -32.93 3.05 -24.59
C GLU A 286 -32.21 2.11 -23.59
N LEU A 287 -31.05 1.56 -23.98
CA LEU A 287 -30.35 0.52 -23.18
C LEU A 287 -29.72 1.11 -21.91
N ASP A 288 -29.92 0.45 -20.77
CA ASP A 288 -29.30 0.80 -19.48
C ASP A 288 -27.95 0.10 -19.33
N VAL A 289 -26.86 0.87 -19.37
CA VAL A 289 -25.49 0.36 -19.25
C VAL A 289 -25.01 0.48 -17.80
N ARG A 290 -24.64 -0.65 -17.21
CA ARG A 290 -24.25 -0.76 -15.80
C ARG A 290 -22.87 -1.38 -15.66
N PHE A 291 -22.14 -0.91 -14.66
CA PHE A 291 -20.84 -1.49 -14.29
C PHE A 291 -20.97 -2.37 -13.04
N SER A 292 -20.26 -3.49 -13.06
CA SER A 292 -20.04 -4.34 -11.89
C SER A 292 -18.70 -4.03 -11.24
N ARG A 293 -18.74 -3.51 -10.01
CA ARG A 293 -17.54 -3.22 -9.22
C ARG A 293 -17.01 -4.49 -8.56
N SER A 294 -16.19 -5.28 -9.26
CA SER A 294 -15.53 -6.48 -8.70
C SER A 294 -16.51 -7.32 -7.87
N TYR A 295 -16.19 -7.68 -6.62
CA TYR A 295 -17.06 -8.41 -5.70
C TYR A 295 -17.99 -7.52 -4.84
N GLY A 296 -18.19 -6.25 -5.20
CA GLY A 296 -19.29 -5.41 -4.72
C GLY A 296 -18.94 -4.28 -3.75
N PRO A 297 -19.96 -3.73 -3.07
CA PRO A 297 -19.82 -2.70 -2.03
C PRO A 297 -18.81 -3.09 -0.94
N GLY A 298 -18.01 -2.13 -0.49
CA GLY A 298 -16.80 -2.34 0.32
C GLY A 298 -15.52 -2.14 -0.49
N ARG A 299 -15.54 -2.53 -1.78
CA ARG A 299 -14.31 -2.51 -2.57
C ARG A 299 -13.82 -1.08 -2.77
N TYR A 300 -12.54 -0.87 -2.47
CA TYR A 300 -11.86 0.44 -2.47
C TYR A 300 -12.26 1.36 -1.29
N ASP A 301 -12.89 0.82 -0.25
CA ASP A 301 -13.13 1.51 1.03
C ASP A 301 -12.22 0.93 2.12
N PRO A 302 -11.13 1.62 2.49
CA PRO A 302 -10.23 1.17 3.54
C PRO A 302 -10.91 0.96 4.90
N SER A 303 -11.98 1.70 5.19
CA SER A 303 -12.73 1.55 6.45
C SER A 303 -13.42 0.19 6.50
N TYR A 304 -13.91 -0.28 5.36
CA TYR A 304 -14.49 -1.61 5.22
C TYR A 304 -13.42 -2.71 5.14
N GLU A 305 -12.50 -2.62 4.17
CA GLU A 305 -11.53 -3.69 3.86
C GLU A 305 -10.45 -3.84 4.95
N LEU A 306 -9.97 -2.74 5.54
CA LEU A 306 -8.81 -2.76 6.46
C LEU A 306 -9.19 -2.52 7.92
N GLU A 307 -10.14 -1.61 8.18
CA GLU A 307 -10.56 -1.29 9.56
C GLU A 307 -11.67 -2.22 10.06
N GLY A 308 -12.22 -3.08 9.19
CA GLY A 308 -13.24 -4.07 9.56
C GLY A 308 -14.61 -3.48 9.89
N ARG A 309 -14.90 -2.23 9.48
CA ARG A 309 -16.19 -1.58 9.72
C ARG A 309 -17.18 -1.94 8.61
N ASP A 310 -18.16 -2.79 8.92
CA ASP A 310 -19.23 -3.13 7.96
C ASP A 310 -20.22 -1.97 7.78
N TYR A 311 -20.92 -1.97 6.65
CA TYR A 311 -22.03 -1.07 6.39
C TYR A 311 -23.27 -1.54 7.13
N PRO A 312 -24.15 -0.63 7.59
CA PRO A 312 -25.39 -1.05 8.21
C PRO A 312 -26.23 -1.87 7.23
N ILE A 313 -26.66 -3.06 7.69
CA ILE A 313 -27.35 -4.09 6.89
C ILE A 313 -28.57 -3.56 6.12
N GLY A 314 -29.30 -2.58 6.66
CA GLY A 314 -30.49 -1.98 6.04
C GLY A 314 -30.20 -1.06 4.86
N TYR A 315 -28.99 -0.50 4.75
CA TYR A 315 -28.60 0.39 3.64
C TYR A 315 -27.81 -0.36 2.56
N VAL A 316 -26.93 -1.26 2.98
CA VAL A 316 -26.13 -2.08 2.06
C VAL A 316 -26.33 -3.52 2.47
N ARG A 317 -27.19 -4.26 1.74
CA ARG A 317 -27.48 -5.68 2.03
C ARG A 317 -26.36 -6.62 1.60
N TRP A 318 -25.60 -6.24 0.59
CA TRP A 318 -24.64 -7.10 -0.08
C TRP A 318 -23.29 -6.40 -0.20
N THR A 319 -22.36 -6.79 0.67
CA THR A 319 -20.95 -6.39 0.61
C THR A 319 -20.08 -7.50 0.04
N GLU A 320 -18.79 -7.23 -0.13
CA GLU A 320 -17.80 -8.24 -0.56
C GLU A 320 -17.91 -9.54 0.24
N ARG A 321 -17.86 -9.45 1.57
CA ARG A 321 -17.94 -10.60 2.48
C ARG A 321 -19.25 -11.35 2.29
N ARG A 322 -20.38 -10.63 2.25
CA ARG A 322 -21.71 -11.24 2.09
C ARG A 322 -21.94 -11.82 0.69
N ASN A 323 -21.25 -11.33 -0.34
CA ASN A 323 -21.20 -11.97 -1.66
C ASN A 323 -20.43 -13.30 -1.58
N ILE A 324 -19.29 -13.35 -0.86
CA ILE A 324 -18.54 -14.59 -0.65
C ILE A 324 -19.40 -15.60 0.12
N GLU A 325 -19.98 -15.20 1.25
CA GLU A 325 -20.86 -16.04 2.07
C GLU A 325 -22.02 -16.62 1.24
N CYS A 326 -22.69 -15.79 0.45
CA CYS A 326 -23.79 -16.24 -0.40
C CYS A 326 -23.33 -17.20 -1.50
N PHE A 327 -22.14 -17.00 -2.07
CA PHE A 327 -21.59 -17.90 -3.08
C PHE A 327 -21.27 -19.28 -2.46
N LEU A 328 -20.61 -19.29 -1.30
CA LEU A 328 -20.29 -20.52 -0.58
C LEU A 328 -21.55 -21.27 -0.17
N ASP A 329 -22.57 -20.56 0.31
CA ASP A 329 -23.86 -21.15 0.67
C ASP A 329 -24.58 -21.79 -0.53
N LEU A 330 -24.57 -21.14 -1.70
CA LEU A 330 -25.14 -21.73 -2.92
C LEU A 330 -24.37 -22.98 -3.37
N ALA A 331 -23.04 -22.96 -3.29
CA ALA A 331 -22.21 -24.13 -3.59
C ALA A 331 -22.45 -25.27 -2.60
N ALA A 332 -22.58 -24.97 -1.31
CA ALA A 332 -22.86 -25.97 -0.27
C ALA A 332 -24.26 -26.59 -0.38
N ARG A 333 -25.20 -25.91 -1.03
CA ARG A 333 -26.57 -26.39 -1.32
C ARG A 333 -26.71 -27.00 -2.71
N ASP A 334 -25.60 -27.33 -3.36
CA ASP A 334 -25.54 -27.90 -4.72
C ASP A 334 -26.31 -27.08 -5.77
N LYS A 335 -26.38 -25.75 -5.57
CA LYS A 335 -26.96 -24.81 -6.56
C LYS A 335 -25.93 -24.25 -7.52
N LEU A 336 -24.65 -24.42 -7.21
CA LEU A 336 -23.53 -24.08 -8.07
C LEU A 336 -22.54 -25.24 -8.04
N ASP A 337 -22.12 -25.70 -9.22
CA ASP A 337 -21.09 -26.71 -9.37
C ASP A 337 -19.84 -26.08 -10.02
N VAL A 338 -18.77 -26.00 -9.23
CA VAL A 338 -17.48 -25.48 -9.69
C VAL A 338 -16.51 -26.59 -10.10
N GLU A 339 -16.83 -27.86 -9.85
CA GLU A 339 -15.96 -28.98 -10.18
C GLU A 339 -15.63 -29.05 -11.68
N PRO A 340 -16.60 -28.92 -12.61
CA PRO A 340 -16.33 -28.91 -14.05
C PRO A 340 -15.45 -27.75 -14.51
N LEU A 341 -15.35 -26.67 -13.71
CA LEU A 341 -14.51 -25.52 -14.02
C LEU A 341 -13.03 -25.77 -13.70
N ILE A 342 -12.74 -26.71 -12.79
CA ILE A 342 -11.38 -27.05 -12.35
C ILE A 342 -10.69 -27.88 -13.43
N THR A 343 -10.08 -27.18 -14.38
CA THR A 343 -9.38 -27.81 -15.51
C THR A 343 -7.98 -28.33 -15.14
N HIS A 344 -7.36 -27.79 -14.09
CA HIS A 344 -6.04 -28.22 -13.67
C HIS A 344 -5.83 -27.99 -12.17
N VAL A 345 -5.19 -28.95 -11.51
CA VAL A 345 -4.71 -28.82 -10.13
C VAL A 345 -3.21 -29.12 -10.13
N ALA A 346 -2.43 -28.14 -9.71
CA ALA A 346 -0.97 -28.24 -9.62
C ALA A 346 -0.54 -28.13 -8.15
N ASP A 347 0.58 -28.76 -7.79
CA ASP A 347 1.17 -28.52 -6.48
C ASP A 347 1.80 -27.13 -6.43
N PHE A 348 1.70 -26.44 -5.29
CA PHE A 348 2.21 -25.08 -5.14
C PHE A 348 3.71 -24.95 -5.48
N SER A 349 4.49 -26.02 -5.28
CA SER A 349 5.91 -26.07 -5.64
C SER A 349 6.17 -25.91 -7.15
N SER A 350 5.23 -26.25 -8.02
CA SER A 350 5.35 -26.12 -9.48
C SER A 350 4.73 -24.81 -10.00
N ALA A 351 4.39 -23.85 -9.13
CA ALA A 351 3.62 -22.67 -9.52
C ALA A 351 4.25 -21.89 -10.68
N VAL A 352 5.56 -21.69 -10.68
CA VAL A 352 6.28 -20.97 -11.75
C VAL A 352 6.13 -21.66 -13.10
N GLU A 353 6.20 -23.00 -13.13
CA GLU A 353 6.03 -23.79 -14.36
C GLU A 353 4.59 -23.71 -14.85
N THR A 354 3.61 -23.81 -13.95
CA THR A 354 2.19 -23.67 -14.28
C THR A 354 1.88 -22.32 -14.92
N TYR A 355 2.40 -21.20 -14.40
CA TYR A 355 2.21 -19.89 -15.03
C TYR A 355 2.88 -19.80 -16.40
N LYS A 356 4.06 -20.42 -16.59
CA LYS A 356 4.72 -20.46 -17.90
C LYS A 356 3.87 -21.21 -18.92
N SER A 357 3.42 -22.42 -18.61
CA SER A 357 2.56 -23.20 -19.51
C SER A 357 1.22 -22.50 -19.82
N LEU A 358 0.64 -21.74 -18.86
CA LEU A 358 -0.53 -20.89 -19.12
C LEU A 358 -0.20 -19.73 -20.06
N ASN A 359 0.93 -19.05 -19.85
CA ASN A 359 1.35 -17.90 -20.66
C ASN A 359 1.70 -18.30 -22.10
N ASP A 360 2.34 -19.47 -22.26
CA ASP A 360 2.81 -19.97 -23.56
C ASP A 360 1.69 -20.68 -24.34
N GLY A 361 0.51 -20.84 -23.73
CA GLY A 361 -0.69 -21.41 -24.36
C GLY A 361 -0.69 -22.94 -24.42
N GLU A 362 0.30 -23.60 -23.82
CA GLU A 362 0.38 -25.07 -23.70
C GLU A 362 -0.74 -25.61 -22.80
N LEU A 363 -1.01 -24.91 -21.69
CA LEU A 363 -2.10 -25.25 -20.78
C LEU A 363 -3.32 -24.37 -21.10
N LYS A 364 -4.32 -24.96 -21.75
CA LYS A 364 -5.64 -24.34 -21.91
C LYS A 364 -6.51 -24.68 -20.71
N ALA A 365 -6.73 -23.70 -19.84
CA ALA A 365 -7.47 -23.88 -18.59
C ALA A 365 -8.54 -22.80 -18.38
N VAL A 366 -9.67 -23.20 -17.78
CA VAL A 366 -10.71 -22.28 -17.30
C VAL A 366 -10.36 -21.82 -15.89
N ALA A 367 -10.12 -22.77 -14.99
CA ALA A 367 -9.66 -22.53 -13.63
C ALA A 367 -8.46 -23.43 -13.30
N VAL A 368 -7.45 -22.86 -12.63
CA VAL A 368 -6.29 -23.61 -12.13
C VAL A 368 -6.18 -23.42 -10.63
N LEU A 369 -6.09 -24.52 -9.89
CA LEU A 369 -5.87 -24.50 -8.45
C LEU A 369 -4.43 -24.90 -8.13
N PHE A 370 -3.81 -24.17 -7.21
CA PHE A 370 -2.65 -24.66 -6.49
C PHE A 370 -3.09 -25.40 -5.23
N ARG A 371 -2.62 -26.63 -5.06
CA ARG A 371 -2.71 -27.41 -3.84
C ARG A 371 -1.46 -27.20 -2.99
N TYR A 372 -1.66 -26.95 -1.71
CA TYR A 372 -0.58 -26.77 -0.74
C TYR A 372 -0.43 -28.06 0.08
N PRO A 373 0.79 -28.41 0.51
CA PRO A 373 1.00 -29.58 1.35
C PRO A 373 0.30 -29.42 2.70
N ASP A 374 -0.32 -30.50 3.18
CA ASP A 374 -0.92 -30.57 4.51
C ASP A 374 0.20 -30.47 5.57
N ALA A 375 0.25 -29.35 6.30
CA ALA A 375 1.10 -29.22 7.47
C ALA A 375 0.28 -29.62 8.71
N PRO A 376 0.82 -30.44 9.64
CA PRO A 376 0.08 -30.80 10.85
C PRO A 376 -0.25 -29.53 11.66
N LEU A 377 -1.54 -29.36 11.97
CA LEU A 377 -2.00 -28.38 12.96
C LEU A 377 -1.38 -28.77 14.30
N THR A 378 -0.37 -28.04 14.75
CA THR A 378 0.25 -28.33 16.05
C THR A 378 -0.75 -27.97 17.16
N SER A 379 -1.16 -28.97 17.94
CA SER A 379 -2.20 -28.91 18.97
C SER A 379 -1.74 -28.32 20.31
N SER A 380 -0.62 -27.59 20.32
CA SER A 380 -0.14 -26.86 21.50
C SER A 380 -0.52 -25.39 21.36
N PRO A 381 -0.83 -24.66 22.45
CA PRO A 381 -1.02 -23.21 22.36
C PRO A 381 0.22 -22.63 21.68
N PRO A 382 0.09 -21.91 20.56
CA PRO A 382 1.26 -21.54 19.78
C PRO A 382 2.09 -20.57 20.61
N GLN A 383 3.30 -20.98 20.99
CA GLN A 383 4.39 -20.01 20.98
C GLN A 383 4.42 -19.50 19.55
N SER A 384 3.91 -18.28 19.36
CA SER A 384 3.89 -17.50 18.13
C SER A 384 4.87 -18.05 17.10
N LEU A 385 4.37 -18.52 15.96
CA LEU A 385 5.16 -19.09 14.86
C LEU A 385 6.11 -18.02 14.28
N LYS A 386 7.20 -17.78 14.99
CA LYS A 386 8.25 -16.79 14.72
C LYS A 386 9.33 -17.47 13.89
N ALA A 387 9.07 -17.62 12.59
CA ALA A 387 10.05 -18.21 11.68
C ALA A 387 10.97 -17.12 11.11
N THR A 388 12.22 -17.12 11.56
CA THR A 388 13.32 -16.37 10.96
C THR A 388 13.85 -17.08 9.73
N MET A 389 14.01 -16.37 8.62
CA MET A 389 14.79 -16.91 7.50
C MET A 389 16.27 -16.96 7.87
N ARG A 390 16.76 -18.14 8.29
CA ARG A 390 18.18 -18.51 8.16
C ARG A 390 18.41 -19.09 6.77
N ASP A 391 19.57 -18.75 6.22
CA ASP A 391 20.02 -19.08 4.86
C ASP A 391 19.97 -20.60 4.60
N PRO A 392 19.25 -21.08 3.58
CA PRO A 392 19.51 -22.37 2.98
C PRO A 392 20.45 -22.17 1.79
N ASP A 393 21.67 -22.70 1.91
CA ASP A 393 22.74 -22.61 0.91
C ASP A 393 22.28 -22.74 -0.56
N ALA A 394 22.80 -21.80 -1.37
CA ALA A 394 23.12 -21.90 -2.79
C ALA A 394 21.98 -21.86 -3.85
N LEU A 395 21.53 -20.64 -4.18
CA LEU A 395 21.32 -20.25 -5.58
C LEU A 395 22.42 -19.24 -5.97
N LYS A 396 23.42 -19.75 -6.70
CA LYS A 396 24.57 -19.00 -7.20
C LYS A 396 24.14 -17.92 -8.21
N VAL A 397 23.76 -16.75 -7.72
CA VAL A 397 24.00 -15.49 -8.43
C VAL A 397 25.11 -14.80 -7.66
N ALA A 398 26.24 -14.56 -8.33
CA ALA A 398 27.47 -14.05 -7.72
C ALA A 398 27.27 -12.63 -7.16
N PHE A 399 26.77 -12.52 -5.93
CA PHE A 399 26.84 -11.32 -5.13
C PHE A 399 28.02 -11.46 -4.17
N ARG A 400 29.00 -10.56 -4.29
CA ARG A 400 30.11 -10.45 -3.34
C ARG A 400 29.50 -10.15 -1.97
N ALA A 401 29.49 -11.13 -1.06
CA ALA A 401 29.30 -10.87 0.36
C ALA A 401 30.31 -9.80 0.78
N ARG A 402 29.84 -8.66 1.30
CA ARG A 402 30.73 -7.67 1.89
C ARG A 402 31.35 -8.27 3.15
N PRO A 403 32.63 -8.00 3.43
CA PRO A 403 33.26 -8.48 4.67
C PRO A 403 32.47 -7.99 5.89
N GLU A 404 32.51 -8.76 6.98
CA GLU A 404 32.15 -8.29 8.31
C GLU A 404 32.76 -6.89 8.57
N PRO A 405 32.04 -6.00 9.26
CA PRO A 405 32.59 -4.69 9.57
C PRO A 405 33.95 -4.86 10.25
N ARG A 406 34.94 -4.05 9.83
CA ARG A 406 36.16 -3.88 10.63
C ARG A 406 35.75 -3.54 12.06
N SER A 407 36.51 -4.01 13.06
CA SER A 407 36.29 -3.72 14.47
C SER A 407 35.87 -2.25 14.67
N GLY A 408 34.62 -2.02 15.11
CA GLY A 408 34.03 -0.67 15.28
C GLY A 408 32.93 -0.26 14.29
N GLY A 409 32.46 -1.14 13.39
CA GLY A 409 31.30 -0.86 12.52
C GLY A 409 29.94 -1.07 13.21
N LEU A 410 28.94 -0.28 12.82
CA LEU A 410 27.59 -0.25 13.37
C LEU A 410 26.68 -1.29 12.69
N ARG A 411 26.05 -2.16 13.48
CA ARG A 411 25.05 -3.14 13.03
C ARG A 411 23.65 -2.56 13.19
N VAL A 412 22.98 -2.35 12.06
CA VAL A 412 21.70 -1.65 11.96
C VAL A 412 20.55 -2.65 11.82
N GLY A 413 19.60 -2.57 12.74
CA GLY A 413 18.25 -3.11 12.55
C GLY A 413 17.34 -2.05 11.92
N PHE A 414 16.41 -2.47 11.07
CA PHE A 414 15.54 -1.55 10.33
C PHE A 414 14.07 -1.98 10.44
N VAL A 415 13.24 -1.16 11.06
CA VAL A 415 11.81 -1.43 11.29
C VAL A 415 11.00 -0.59 10.31
N GLY A 416 10.38 -1.25 9.33
CA GLY A 416 9.58 -0.62 8.28
C GLY A 416 10.38 -0.24 7.02
N ALA A 417 10.38 -1.10 6.00
CA ALA A 417 11.06 -0.85 4.73
C ALA A 417 10.12 -0.32 3.63
N GLY A 418 9.31 0.68 3.99
CA GLY A 418 8.36 1.30 3.05
C GLY A 418 9.04 2.07 1.91
N ASN A 419 8.21 2.69 1.05
CA ASN A 419 8.69 3.47 -0.10
C ASN A 419 9.66 4.59 0.29
N TYR A 420 9.42 5.27 1.41
CA TYR A 420 10.28 6.35 1.88
C TYR A 420 11.65 5.82 2.30
N ALA A 421 11.70 4.81 3.18
CA ALA A 421 12.92 4.13 3.59
C ALA A 421 13.78 3.69 2.39
N SER A 422 13.16 2.97 1.44
CA SER A 422 13.84 2.40 0.27
C SER A 422 14.31 3.43 -0.75
N SER A 423 13.81 4.67 -0.71
CA SER A 423 14.19 5.72 -1.68
C SER A 423 15.03 6.84 -1.09
N MET A 424 14.91 7.11 0.22
CA MET A 424 15.51 8.29 0.86
C MET A 424 16.52 7.95 1.95
N LEU A 425 16.48 6.77 2.57
CA LEU A 425 17.34 6.44 3.72
C LEU A 425 18.31 5.29 3.41
N LEU A 426 17.78 4.12 3.03
CA LEU A 426 18.56 2.91 2.79
C LEU A 426 19.70 3.09 1.77
N PRO A 427 19.53 3.82 0.64
CA PRO A 427 20.64 4.08 -0.27
C PRO A 427 21.84 4.75 0.40
N HIS A 428 21.60 5.69 1.32
CA HIS A 428 22.67 6.41 2.02
C HIS A 428 23.32 5.58 3.12
N LEU A 429 22.59 4.64 3.74
CA LEU A 429 23.16 3.70 4.71
C LEU A 429 24.08 2.68 4.04
N VAL A 430 23.69 2.13 2.89
CA VAL A 430 24.48 1.11 2.15
C VAL A 430 25.79 1.69 1.61
N GLU A 431 25.83 3.00 1.35
CA GLU A 431 27.04 3.71 0.91
C GLU A 431 28.08 3.91 2.03
N GLN A 432 27.75 3.66 3.31
CA GLN A 432 28.69 3.85 4.42
C GLN A 432 29.45 2.57 4.79
N ASP A 433 30.77 2.59 4.66
CA ASP A 433 31.64 1.45 5.01
C ASP A 433 31.61 1.06 6.49
N ARG A 434 31.15 1.97 7.36
CA ARG A 434 31.02 1.77 8.81
C ARG A 434 29.68 1.15 9.21
N VAL A 435 28.80 0.83 8.26
CA VAL A 435 27.46 0.31 8.51
C VAL A 435 27.32 -1.10 7.93
N SER A 436 26.73 -1.99 8.73
CA SER A 436 26.22 -3.28 8.27
C SER A 436 24.73 -3.38 8.54
N LEU A 437 23.97 -3.83 7.55
CA LEU A 437 22.53 -4.00 7.66
C LEU A 437 22.23 -5.41 8.20
N ALA A 438 21.95 -5.51 9.49
CA ALA A 438 21.82 -6.79 10.19
C ALA A 438 20.45 -7.44 9.91
N GLU A 439 19.36 -6.74 10.20
CA GLU A 439 18.02 -7.32 10.10
C GLU A 439 16.97 -6.26 9.74
N VAL A 440 16.09 -6.59 8.81
CA VAL A 440 14.92 -5.78 8.47
C VAL A 440 13.65 -6.44 9.00
N VAL A 441 12.83 -5.68 9.73
CA VAL A 441 11.53 -6.11 10.26
C VAL A 441 10.41 -5.34 9.58
N THR A 442 9.48 -6.05 8.95
CA THR A 442 8.28 -5.47 8.32
C THR A 442 7.05 -6.27 8.68
N THR A 443 5.87 -5.65 8.62
CA THR A 443 4.60 -6.37 8.83
C THR A 443 4.17 -7.21 7.63
N SER A 444 4.65 -6.87 6.42
CA SER A 444 4.41 -7.61 5.18
C SER A 444 5.62 -8.47 4.82
N ALA A 445 5.37 -9.73 4.46
CA ALA A 445 6.38 -10.69 4.06
C ALA A 445 7.27 -10.18 2.90
N LEU A 446 6.62 -9.71 1.82
CA LEU A 446 7.32 -9.34 0.59
C LEU A 446 8.13 -8.06 0.71
N SER A 447 7.75 -7.11 1.57
CA SER A 447 8.51 -5.87 1.77
C SER A 447 9.86 -6.16 2.43
N GLY A 448 9.90 -7.04 3.44
CA GLY A 448 11.13 -7.47 4.09
C GLY A 448 12.05 -8.22 3.13
N ALA A 449 11.51 -9.16 2.35
CA ALA A 449 12.28 -9.90 1.34
C ALA A 449 12.86 -8.98 0.24
N ASN A 450 12.07 -8.03 -0.26
CA ASN A 450 12.54 -7.02 -1.22
C ASN A 450 13.67 -6.16 -0.64
N ALA A 451 13.52 -5.68 0.59
CA ALA A 451 14.54 -4.88 1.26
C ALA A 451 15.83 -5.69 1.47
N LYS A 452 15.73 -6.94 1.92
CA LYS A 452 16.85 -7.87 2.09
C LYS A 452 17.64 -8.05 0.81
N ARG A 453 16.97 -8.48 -0.27
CA ARG A 453 17.58 -8.71 -1.59
C ARG A 453 18.26 -7.46 -2.12
N LYS A 454 17.63 -6.30 -1.98
CA LYS A 454 18.05 -5.07 -2.63
C LYS A 454 19.18 -4.33 -1.91
N PHE A 455 19.10 -4.26 -0.59
CA PHE A 455 20.03 -3.48 0.22
C PHE A 455 21.06 -4.35 0.94
N GLY A 456 20.92 -5.68 0.86
CA GLY A 456 21.88 -6.63 1.42
C GLY A 456 21.75 -6.80 2.93
N PHE A 457 20.53 -6.80 3.48
CA PHE A 457 20.33 -7.18 4.89
C PHE A 457 20.72 -8.65 5.09
N ALA A 458 21.34 -8.97 6.22
CA ALA A 458 21.64 -10.37 6.54
C ALA A 458 20.35 -11.18 6.80
N ARG A 459 19.37 -10.57 7.47
CA ARG A 459 18.10 -11.21 7.84
C ARG A 459 16.88 -10.34 7.50
N ALA A 460 15.75 -11.01 7.26
CA ALA A 460 14.43 -10.39 7.19
C ALA A 460 13.49 -11.17 8.10
N SER A 461 12.67 -10.46 8.86
CA SER A 461 11.74 -11.03 9.84
C SER A 461 10.47 -10.18 9.92
N THR A 462 9.47 -10.70 10.61
CA THR A 462 8.27 -9.97 11.04
C THR A 462 8.22 -9.85 12.57
N ASP A 463 9.20 -10.43 13.27
CA ASP A 463 9.29 -10.45 14.73
C ASP A 463 10.16 -9.29 15.26
N LEU A 464 9.47 -8.28 15.79
CA LEU A 464 10.13 -7.13 16.41
C LEU A 464 10.81 -7.48 17.74
N ASP A 465 10.23 -8.39 18.54
CA ASP A 465 10.75 -8.69 19.88
C ASP A 465 12.14 -9.32 19.79
N GLN A 466 12.32 -10.21 18.83
CA GLN A 466 13.62 -10.82 18.57
C GLN A 466 14.65 -9.78 18.11
N LEU A 467 14.26 -8.83 17.25
CA LEU A 467 15.16 -7.75 16.84
C LEU A 467 15.59 -6.89 18.03
N LEU A 468 14.65 -6.56 18.92
CA LEU A 468 14.92 -5.78 20.14
C LEU A 468 15.85 -6.55 21.10
N ALA A 469 15.62 -7.85 21.28
CA ALA A 469 16.43 -8.71 22.14
C ALA A 469 17.82 -9.07 21.55
N ASN A 470 18.05 -8.79 20.27
CA ASN A 470 19.30 -9.16 19.61
C ASN A 470 20.45 -8.24 20.03
N GLU A 471 21.30 -8.68 20.95
CA GLU A 471 22.49 -7.96 21.41
C GLU A 471 23.50 -7.63 20.29
N ALA A 472 23.44 -8.36 19.17
CA ALA A 472 24.26 -8.07 18.00
C ALA A 472 23.77 -6.87 17.17
N VAL A 473 22.67 -6.22 17.53
CA VAL A 473 22.19 -5.00 16.86
C VAL A 473 22.47 -3.80 17.74
N ASP A 474 23.15 -2.80 17.18
CA ASP A 474 23.62 -1.62 17.92
C ASP A 474 22.61 -0.46 17.81
N THR A 475 21.92 -0.33 16.68
CA THR A 475 20.93 0.73 16.45
C THR A 475 19.72 0.26 15.65
N LEU A 476 18.57 0.91 15.88
CA LEU A 476 17.33 0.70 15.13
C LEU A 476 16.94 1.96 14.37
N PHE A 477 16.67 1.80 13.07
CA PHE A 477 15.96 2.78 12.25
C PHE A 477 14.47 2.44 12.23
N ILE A 478 13.63 3.31 12.78
CA ILE A 478 12.17 3.17 12.84
C ILE A 478 11.55 4.06 11.78
N VAL A 479 11.04 3.45 10.71
CA VAL A 479 10.49 4.11 9.52
C VAL A 479 9.11 3.52 9.19
N THR A 480 8.23 3.56 10.17
CA THR A 480 6.88 2.99 10.13
C THR A 480 5.82 4.08 9.88
N ARG A 481 4.55 3.78 10.15
CA ARG A 481 3.50 4.79 10.25
C ARG A 481 3.65 5.58 11.56
N HIS A 482 3.05 6.77 11.63
CA HIS A 482 3.26 7.69 12.75
C HIS A 482 2.78 7.09 14.08
N SER A 483 1.64 6.41 14.04
CA SER A 483 0.98 5.79 15.20
C SER A 483 1.86 4.83 15.99
N SER A 484 2.87 4.22 15.36
CA SER A 484 3.77 3.27 16.02
C SER A 484 5.10 3.87 16.45
N HIS A 485 5.45 5.11 16.09
CA HIS A 485 6.78 5.66 16.36
C HIS A 485 7.10 5.70 17.85
N ALA A 486 6.21 6.27 18.67
CA ALA A 486 6.49 6.49 20.08
C ALA A 486 6.77 5.20 20.84
N GLU A 487 5.90 4.20 20.69
CA GLU A 487 6.07 2.91 21.39
C GLU A 487 7.28 2.13 20.87
N LEU A 488 7.53 2.13 19.55
CA LEU A 488 8.71 1.46 19.00
C LEU A 488 10.01 2.13 19.49
N THR A 489 10.05 3.47 19.54
CA THR A 489 11.19 4.23 20.07
C THR A 489 11.40 3.92 21.54
N ARG A 490 10.34 3.96 22.35
CA ARG A 490 10.38 3.64 23.78
C ARG A 490 10.98 2.25 24.02
N ARG A 491 10.45 1.23 23.34
CA ARG A 491 10.92 -0.16 23.46
C ARG A 491 12.38 -0.33 23.02
N ALA A 492 12.78 0.34 21.95
CA ALA A 492 14.16 0.29 21.45
C ALA A 492 15.17 0.91 22.43
N LEU A 493 14.81 2.05 23.04
CA LEU A 493 15.65 2.73 24.03
C LEU A 493 15.83 1.87 25.28
N LEU A 494 14.73 1.28 25.79
CA LEU A 494 14.74 0.35 26.93
C LEU A 494 15.56 -0.93 26.64
N ALA A 495 15.56 -1.39 25.40
CA ALA A 495 16.40 -2.51 24.96
C ALA A 495 17.89 -2.13 24.75
N GLY A 496 18.29 -0.91 25.14
CA GLY A 496 19.68 -0.43 25.04
C GLY A 496 20.13 -0.10 23.61
N LYS A 497 19.21 0.03 22.65
CA LYS A 497 19.52 0.33 21.24
C LYS A 497 19.60 1.84 21.03
N ALA A 498 20.56 2.31 20.23
CA ALA A 498 20.47 3.67 19.70
C ALA A 498 19.30 3.75 18.69
N VAL A 499 18.59 4.87 18.62
CA VAL A 499 17.37 4.99 17.82
C VAL A 499 17.47 6.15 16.83
N PHE A 500 17.26 5.84 15.55
CA PHE A 500 16.85 6.80 14.53
C PHE A 500 15.37 6.58 14.26
N VAL A 501 14.51 7.58 14.44
CA VAL A 501 13.07 7.48 14.16
C VAL A 501 12.66 8.56 13.16
N GLU A 502 11.89 8.16 12.15
CA GLU A 502 11.28 9.14 11.25
C GLU A 502 10.24 9.98 11.97
N LYS A 503 9.98 11.18 11.46
CA LYS A 503 9.06 12.11 12.11
C LYS A 503 7.59 11.71 11.89
N PRO A 504 6.68 12.04 12.82
CA PRO A 504 6.92 12.70 14.11
C PRO A 504 7.38 11.72 15.17
N LEU A 505 8.02 12.23 16.23
CA LEU A 505 8.45 11.40 17.36
C LEU A 505 7.27 10.84 18.16
N ALA A 506 6.21 11.64 18.32
CA ALA A 506 4.99 11.29 19.05
C ALA A 506 3.79 12.04 18.47
N LEU A 507 2.59 11.48 18.63
CA LEU A 507 1.31 12.09 18.26
C LEU A 507 0.58 12.72 19.46
N SER A 508 1.04 12.47 20.69
CA SER A 508 0.50 13.08 21.91
C SER A 508 1.58 13.42 22.94
N GLU A 509 1.27 14.34 23.87
CA GLU A 509 2.16 14.66 24.99
C GLU A 509 2.39 13.44 25.91
N LYS A 510 1.39 12.56 26.05
CA LYS A 510 1.50 11.32 26.85
C LYS A 510 2.54 10.38 26.24
N GLU A 511 2.49 10.18 24.93
CA GLU A 511 3.48 9.37 24.21
C GLU A 511 4.88 9.97 24.31
N LEU A 512 5.00 11.30 24.17
CA LEU A 512 6.29 11.99 24.31
C LEU A 512 6.89 11.81 25.72
N ARG A 513 6.07 11.95 26.76
CA ARG A 513 6.48 11.68 28.15
C ARG A 513 6.98 10.25 28.32
N GLY A 514 6.26 9.26 27.78
CA GLY A 514 6.68 7.85 27.84
C GLY A 514 8.04 7.57 27.18
N ILE A 515 8.42 8.32 26.13
CA ILE A 515 9.75 8.22 25.53
C ILE A 515 10.82 8.82 26.46
N VAL A 516 10.54 9.98 27.06
CA VAL A 516 11.48 10.63 27.99
C VAL A 516 11.69 9.81 29.25
N GLU A 517 10.63 9.23 29.79
CA GLU A 517 10.69 8.28 30.92
C GLU A 517 11.58 7.08 30.57
N ALA A 518 11.45 6.52 29.37
CA ALA A 518 12.33 5.45 28.91
C ALA A 518 13.80 5.87 28.77
N ILE A 519 14.09 7.10 28.33
CA ILE A 519 15.46 7.63 28.32
C ILE A 519 16.01 7.71 29.74
N ALA A 520 15.21 8.21 30.69
CA ALA A 520 15.60 8.31 32.10
C ALA A 520 15.82 6.94 32.74
N GLU A 521 14.92 5.98 32.49
CA GLU A 521 14.97 4.61 33.01
C GLU A 521 16.17 3.83 32.47
N SER A 522 16.42 3.89 31.16
CA SER A 522 17.52 3.15 30.53
C SER A 522 18.87 3.87 30.59
N GLY A 523 18.89 5.16 30.89
CA GLY A 523 20.07 6.03 30.72
C GLY A 523 20.49 6.22 29.25
N ASN A 524 19.72 5.72 28.29
CA ASN A 524 20.05 5.74 26.88
C ASN A 524 19.45 6.97 26.18
N ASN A 525 20.29 7.98 25.96
CA ASN A 525 19.91 9.22 25.27
C ASN A 525 20.31 9.24 23.77
N ARG A 526 20.64 8.08 23.19
CA ARG A 526 21.06 7.96 21.78
C ARG A 526 19.86 7.96 20.84
N LEU A 527 19.12 9.06 20.81
CA LEU A 527 17.93 9.26 19.99
C LEU A 527 18.16 10.36 18.93
N GLN A 528 17.71 10.10 17.70
CA GLN A 528 17.66 11.05 16.60
C GLN A 528 16.29 10.96 15.93
N VAL A 529 15.64 12.10 15.71
CA VAL A 529 14.46 12.20 14.84
C VAL A 529 14.93 12.64 13.45
N GLY A 530 14.26 12.14 12.40
CA GLY A 530 14.54 12.44 10.98
C GLY A 530 14.32 13.91 10.56
N PHE A 531 14.82 14.89 11.31
CA PHE A 531 14.78 16.30 10.95
C PHE A 531 15.91 16.69 9.99
N ASN A 532 15.87 16.12 8.79
CA ASN A 532 16.94 16.23 7.79
C ASN A 532 17.34 17.66 7.37
N ARG A 533 16.43 18.64 7.44
CA ARG A 533 16.63 19.98 6.82
C ARG A 533 17.78 20.78 7.38
N ARG A 534 18.02 20.68 8.70
CA ARG A 534 19.18 21.32 9.35
C ARG A 534 20.53 20.78 8.84
N PHE A 535 20.54 19.62 8.20
CA PHE A 535 21.73 19.01 7.61
C PHE A 535 21.88 19.32 6.11
N ALA A 536 20.94 20.07 5.52
CA ALA A 536 21.01 20.40 4.10
C ALA A 536 22.25 21.27 3.80
N PRO A 537 23.11 20.88 2.83
CA PRO A 537 24.36 21.58 2.58
C PRO A 537 24.17 23.07 2.26
N LEU A 538 23.18 23.39 1.40
CA LEU A 538 22.89 24.76 1.01
C LEU A 538 22.37 25.61 2.18
N LEU A 539 21.60 25.02 3.09
CA LEU A 539 21.08 25.75 4.25
C LEU A 539 22.20 26.00 5.28
N ASN A 540 23.11 25.04 5.46
CA ASN A 540 24.32 25.23 6.26
C ASN A 540 25.23 26.32 5.69
N GLU A 541 25.48 26.30 4.38
CA GLU A 541 26.24 27.36 3.70
C GLU A 541 25.56 28.72 3.88
N ALA A 542 24.24 28.80 3.69
CA ALA A 542 23.48 30.02 3.88
C ALA A 542 23.57 30.55 5.33
N ARG A 543 23.52 29.67 6.33
CA ARG A 543 23.69 30.03 7.75
C ARG A 543 25.11 30.55 8.04
N LEU A 544 26.13 29.91 7.49
CA LEU A 544 27.52 30.36 7.60
C LEU A 544 27.71 31.76 7.00
N GLN A 545 27.12 32.01 5.82
CA GLN A 545 27.18 33.31 5.13
C GLN A 545 26.34 34.38 5.82
N PHE A 546 25.23 33.99 6.47
CA PHE A 546 24.47 34.88 7.33
C PHE A 546 25.30 35.30 8.55
N GLY A 547 26.09 34.39 9.10
CA GLY A 547 26.99 34.62 10.23
C GLY A 547 26.28 34.60 11.58
N PRO A 548 27.02 34.78 12.68
CA PRO A 548 26.45 34.80 14.03
C PRO A 548 25.51 36.01 14.20
N ARG A 549 24.47 35.82 15.01
CA ARG A 549 23.44 36.82 15.30
C ARG A 549 23.62 37.40 16.70
N VAL A 550 23.28 38.68 16.87
CA VAL A 550 23.39 39.41 18.15
C VAL A 550 22.02 39.76 18.72
N GLY A 551 21.10 40.27 17.89
CA GLY A 551 19.73 40.62 18.28
C GLY A 551 18.66 39.62 17.83
N PRO A 552 17.39 39.81 18.20
CA PRO A 552 16.29 38.93 17.81
C PRO A 552 16.10 38.89 16.28
N ALA A 553 15.60 37.75 15.78
CA ALA A 553 15.29 37.56 14.36
C ALA A 553 13.78 37.51 14.09
N SER A 554 13.40 37.92 12.88
CA SER A 554 12.08 37.66 12.30
C SER A 554 12.21 36.66 11.17
N VAL A 555 11.44 35.57 11.24
CA VAL A 555 11.51 34.46 10.28
C VAL A 555 10.16 34.26 9.59
N ARG A 556 10.16 34.08 8.27
CA ARG A 556 9.00 33.66 7.49
C ARG A 556 9.31 32.37 6.75
N TYR A 557 8.48 31.35 6.96
CA TYR A 557 8.62 30.07 6.28
C TYR A 557 7.28 29.72 5.60
N LEU A 558 7.26 29.70 4.27
CA LEU A 558 6.13 29.19 3.51
C LEU A 558 6.40 27.75 3.07
N VAL A 559 5.43 26.88 3.33
CA VAL A 559 5.42 25.47 2.92
C VAL A 559 4.20 25.24 2.03
N ASN A 560 4.43 25.14 0.72
CA ASN A 560 3.44 24.78 -0.27
C ASN A 560 3.34 23.24 -0.39
N ALA A 561 2.60 22.64 0.54
CA ALA A 561 2.49 21.21 0.70
C ALA A 561 1.65 20.53 -0.41
N GLY A 562 0.80 21.29 -1.11
CA GLY A 562 -0.10 20.78 -2.14
C GLY A 562 -1.24 19.90 -1.59
N ARG A 563 -2.14 19.44 -2.45
CA ARG A 563 -3.26 18.57 -2.07
C ARG A 563 -2.82 17.12 -1.93
N LEU A 564 -3.43 16.40 -0.99
CA LEU A 564 -3.29 14.95 -0.88
C LEU A 564 -4.21 14.24 -1.86
N ASP A 565 -3.78 13.07 -2.34
CA ASP A 565 -4.66 12.14 -3.04
C ASP A 565 -5.73 11.60 -2.08
N SER A 566 -6.92 11.28 -2.58
CA SER A 566 -8.06 10.79 -1.77
C SER A 566 -7.73 9.52 -0.99
N GLY A 567 -6.90 8.63 -1.54
CA GLY A 567 -6.46 7.39 -0.90
C GLY A 567 -5.22 7.52 0.01
N SER A 568 -4.76 8.73 0.32
CA SER A 568 -3.59 8.93 1.19
C SER A 568 -3.91 8.52 2.63
N TRP A 569 -3.02 7.74 3.26
CA TRP A 569 -3.14 7.36 4.67
C TRP A 569 -3.08 8.58 5.62
N TYR A 570 -2.51 9.71 5.19
CA TYR A 570 -2.57 10.97 5.92
C TYR A 570 -3.99 11.50 6.14
N ASN A 571 -4.99 10.97 5.42
CA ASN A 571 -6.40 11.31 5.63
C ASN A 571 -6.99 10.60 6.87
N GLN A 572 -6.29 9.61 7.45
CA GLN A 572 -6.68 8.88 8.67
C GLN A 572 -6.26 9.64 9.95
N ALA A 573 -6.62 10.92 10.04
CA ALA A 573 -6.08 11.84 11.07
C ALA A 573 -6.32 11.37 12.52
N GLY A 574 -7.40 10.63 12.78
CA GLY A 574 -7.70 10.10 14.11
C GLY A 574 -6.68 9.05 14.62
N ALA A 575 -6.05 8.30 13.72
CA ALA A 575 -5.03 7.31 14.08
C ALA A 575 -3.61 7.80 13.80
N GLU A 576 -3.41 8.57 12.73
CA GLU A 576 -2.09 8.91 12.20
C GLU A 576 -1.67 10.37 12.46
N GLY A 577 -2.51 11.13 13.16
CA GLY A 577 -2.34 12.56 13.39
C GLY A 577 -2.62 13.42 12.14
N THR A 578 -2.65 14.73 12.31
CA THR A 578 -2.82 15.66 11.20
C THR A 578 -1.59 15.63 10.28
N ARG A 579 -1.76 16.04 9.01
CA ARG A 579 -0.61 16.18 8.09
C ARG A 579 0.47 17.11 8.65
N PHE A 580 0.07 18.18 9.35
CA PHE A 580 1.01 19.07 10.03
C PHE A 580 1.69 18.39 11.22
N ALA A 581 1.00 17.58 12.02
CA ALA A 581 1.68 16.77 13.04
C ALA A 581 2.75 15.86 12.39
N GLY A 582 2.44 15.33 11.21
CA GLY A 582 3.35 14.50 10.43
C GLY A 582 4.51 15.23 9.74
N GLU A 583 4.47 16.52 9.44
CA GLU A 583 5.53 17.20 8.67
C GLU A 583 6.07 18.48 9.35
N GLY A 584 5.24 19.13 10.16
CA GLY A 584 5.44 20.44 10.77
C GLY A 584 6.70 20.53 11.61
N GLY A 585 7.04 19.43 12.31
CA GLY A 585 8.25 19.33 13.11
C GLY A 585 9.52 19.64 12.30
N HIS A 586 9.61 19.28 11.02
CA HIS A 586 10.76 19.65 10.18
C HIS A 586 10.95 21.16 10.08
N PHE A 587 9.87 21.92 9.96
CA PHE A 587 9.94 23.36 9.73
C PHE A 587 10.24 24.08 11.05
N ILE A 588 9.61 23.64 12.15
CA ILE A 588 9.88 24.15 13.49
C ILE A 588 11.35 23.87 13.87
N ASP A 589 11.82 22.65 13.62
CA ASP A 589 13.21 22.24 13.82
C ASP A 589 14.19 23.13 13.04
N THR A 590 13.91 23.35 11.75
CA THR A 590 14.75 24.17 10.86
C THR A 590 14.91 25.59 11.40
N VAL A 591 13.80 26.20 11.83
CA VAL A 591 13.81 27.56 12.40
C VAL A 591 14.58 27.57 13.71
N SER A 592 14.28 26.65 14.62
CA SER A 592 14.92 26.56 15.94
C SER A 592 16.43 26.36 15.81
N TRP A 593 16.86 25.47 14.90
CA TRP A 593 18.26 25.24 14.57
C TRP A 593 18.94 26.49 14.02
N PHE A 594 18.30 27.21 13.09
CA PHE A 594 18.88 28.42 12.51
C PHE A 594 19.06 29.50 13.59
N LEU A 595 18.04 29.69 14.43
CA LEU A 595 18.05 30.67 15.52
C LEU A 595 19.01 30.27 16.65
N GLY A 596 19.26 28.98 16.85
CA GLY A 596 20.01 28.48 18.00
C GLY A 596 19.21 28.56 19.31
N SER A 597 17.88 28.54 19.24
CA SER A 597 16.97 28.60 20.38
C SER A 597 15.75 27.71 20.11
N ASP A 598 15.20 27.12 21.15
CA ASP A 598 13.95 26.37 21.09
C ASP A 598 12.73 27.31 21.30
N PRO A 599 11.54 26.96 20.77
CA PRO A 599 10.34 27.77 20.91
C PRO A 599 9.81 27.74 22.36
N VAL A 600 9.26 28.87 22.81
CA VAL A 600 8.64 29.03 24.15
C VAL A 600 7.12 29.23 24.08
N SER A 601 6.58 29.54 22.90
CA SER A 601 5.14 29.69 22.70
C SER A 601 4.75 29.48 21.23
N VAL A 602 3.57 28.92 21.03
CA VAL A 602 2.93 28.66 19.73
C VAL A 602 1.55 29.30 19.70
N TYR A 603 1.21 29.97 18.60
CA TYR A 603 -0.16 30.34 18.27
C TYR A 603 -0.48 29.85 16.86
N ALA A 604 -1.66 29.28 16.63
CA ALA A 604 -2.04 28.78 15.31
C ALA A 604 -3.47 29.18 14.94
N THR A 605 -3.69 29.40 13.64
CA THR A 605 -5.01 29.61 13.06
C THR A 605 -5.12 28.92 11.71
N ALA A 606 -6.33 28.55 11.31
CA ALA A 606 -6.62 27.84 10.08
C ALA A 606 -7.76 28.53 9.31
N ALA A 607 -7.72 28.45 7.98
CA ALA A 607 -8.82 28.93 7.17
C ALA A 607 -9.99 27.92 7.17
N PRO A 608 -11.26 28.36 7.26
CA PRO A 608 -12.40 27.46 7.16
C PRO A 608 -12.42 26.70 5.82
N GLY A 609 -12.69 25.40 5.87
CA GLY A 609 -12.93 24.58 4.66
C GLY A 609 -11.67 24.12 3.91
N ASN A 610 -10.46 24.39 4.40
CA ASN A 610 -9.23 23.78 3.90
C ASN A 610 -8.26 23.43 5.05
N ASN A 611 -7.14 22.79 4.71
CA ASN A 611 -6.12 22.37 5.68
C ASN A 611 -4.95 23.39 5.74
N ASP A 612 -5.19 24.65 5.37
CA ASP A 612 -4.15 25.68 5.38
C ASP A 612 -4.02 26.28 6.78
N LEU A 613 -2.78 26.39 7.26
CA LEU A 613 -2.44 26.78 8.62
C LEU A 613 -1.48 27.97 8.62
N GLN A 614 -1.67 28.87 9.58
CA GLN A 614 -0.70 29.89 9.96
C GLN A 614 -0.27 29.62 11.39
N VAL A 615 1.03 29.42 11.59
CA VAL A 615 1.64 29.11 12.90
C VAL A 615 2.64 30.20 13.25
N LEU A 616 2.47 30.84 14.40
CA LEU A 616 3.39 31.83 14.97
C LEU A 616 4.14 31.21 16.15
N LEU A 617 5.46 31.30 16.11
CA LEU A 617 6.37 30.83 17.16
C LEU A 617 7.07 32.02 17.81
N ARG A 618 7.23 31.96 19.13
CA ARG A 618 8.08 32.88 19.90
C ARG A 618 9.24 32.12 20.53
N TYR A 619 10.39 32.78 20.63
CA TYR A 619 11.63 32.24 21.20
C TYR A 619 12.07 33.06 22.41
N ALA A 620 12.90 32.46 23.27
CA ALA A 620 13.34 33.07 24.53
C ALA A 620 14.15 34.36 24.31
N ASP A 621 14.90 34.45 23.22
CA ASP A 621 15.71 35.61 22.85
C ASP A 621 14.92 36.75 22.19
N GLY A 622 13.59 36.65 22.16
CA GLY A 622 12.68 37.61 21.53
C GLY A 622 12.47 37.40 20.03
N SER A 623 13.12 36.42 19.41
CA SER A 623 12.88 36.09 18.00
C SER A 623 11.44 35.58 17.77
N THR A 624 10.94 35.77 16.56
CA THR A 624 9.61 35.31 16.13
C THR A 624 9.67 34.62 14.78
N ALA A 625 8.83 33.62 14.57
CA ALA A 625 8.71 32.95 13.28
C ALA A 625 7.26 32.72 12.88
N ALA A 626 6.93 33.00 11.62
CA ALA A 626 5.64 32.66 11.02
C ALA A 626 5.82 31.53 10.00
N ILE A 627 5.14 30.41 10.20
CA ILE A 627 5.07 29.27 9.30
C ILE A 627 3.70 29.25 8.64
N SER A 628 3.66 29.45 7.32
CA SER A 628 2.46 29.30 6.51
C SER A 628 2.48 27.92 5.85
N TYR A 629 1.64 27.01 6.30
CA TYR A 629 1.50 25.68 5.71
C TYR A 629 0.26 25.64 4.83
N VAL A 630 0.45 25.61 3.51
CA VAL A 630 -0.64 25.73 2.53
C VAL A 630 -0.74 24.50 1.65
N THR A 631 -1.97 24.04 1.44
CA THR A 631 -2.34 22.84 0.67
C THR A 631 -3.01 23.18 -0.66
N SER A 632 -3.46 24.43 -0.82
CA SER A 632 -4.18 24.95 -1.98
C SER A 632 -3.28 25.56 -3.07
N GLY A 633 -1.97 25.69 -2.82
CA GLY A 633 -1.03 26.35 -3.72
C GLY A 633 -0.68 25.57 -4.99
N SER A 634 -0.31 26.29 -6.06
CA SER A 634 0.11 25.71 -7.33
C SER A 634 1.45 24.97 -7.20
N THR A 635 1.58 23.79 -7.82
CA THR A 635 2.84 23.03 -7.85
C THR A 635 3.94 23.69 -8.68
N ALA A 636 3.62 24.75 -9.45
CA ALA A 636 4.62 25.55 -10.16
C ALA A 636 5.39 26.50 -9.23
N PHE A 637 4.84 26.82 -8.05
CA PHE A 637 5.52 27.64 -7.05
C PHE A 637 6.48 26.76 -6.21
N PRO A 638 7.65 27.28 -5.78
CA PRO A 638 8.58 26.54 -4.94
C PRO A 638 7.90 25.90 -3.71
N LYS A 639 8.27 24.66 -3.40
CA LYS A 639 7.64 23.94 -2.29
C LYS A 639 7.89 24.63 -0.95
N GLU A 640 9.09 25.17 -0.77
CA GLU A 640 9.55 25.69 0.52
C GLU A 640 10.36 26.96 0.33
N THR A 641 9.95 28.04 0.98
CA THR A 641 10.71 29.30 0.97
C THR A 641 10.89 29.81 2.39
N LEU A 642 12.10 30.23 2.74
CA LEU A 642 12.46 30.69 4.07
C LEU A 642 13.20 32.04 3.96
N ASP A 643 12.67 33.04 4.67
CA ASP A 643 13.31 34.33 4.85
C ASP A 643 13.68 34.53 6.34
N VAL A 644 14.90 34.99 6.62
CA VAL A 644 15.37 35.33 7.97
C VAL A 644 15.93 36.73 7.99
N LEU A 645 15.42 37.59 8.87
CA LEU A 645 15.83 38.98 9.01
C LEU A 645 16.37 39.21 10.42
N ALA A 646 17.64 39.63 10.54
CA ALA A 646 18.26 40.00 11.81
C ALA A 646 19.51 40.87 11.59
N ASP A 647 19.79 41.81 12.51
CA ASP A 647 21.02 42.62 12.53
C ASP A 647 21.37 43.29 11.19
N GLY A 648 20.38 43.82 10.47
CA GLY A 648 20.58 44.44 9.15
C GLY A 648 20.93 43.46 8.01
N ARG A 649 20.76 42.15 8.24
CA ARG A 649 20.98 41.08 7.27
C ARG A 649 19.67 40.38 6.92
N VAL A 650 19.57 39.91 5.68
CA VAL A 650 18.42 39.11 5.21
C VAL A 650 18.93 37.85 4.51
N LEU A 651 18.51 36.68 4.98
CA LEU A 651 18.59 35.44 4.22
C LEU A 651 17.30 35.26 3.45
N LYS A 652 17.41 34.94 2.15
CA LYS A 652 16.34 34.40 1.32
C LYS A 652 16.74 33.01 0.83
N PHE A 653 15.89 32.03 1.03
CA PHE A 653 16.14 30.63 0.69
C PHE A 653 14.95 30.06 -0.10
N ASP A 654 15.24 29.52 -1.28
CA ASP A 654 14.25 29.04 -2.24
C ASP A 654 14.45 27.53 -2.53
N ASP A 655 13.66 26.71 -1.85
CA ASP A 655 13.41 25.27 -2.10
C ASP A 655 14.66 24.41 -2.30
N PHE A 656 15.71 24.67 -1.51
CA PHE A 656 16.99 23.92 -1.56
C PHE A 656 17.69 24.01 -2.92
N THR A 657 17.27 24.97 -3.76
CA THR A 657 17.87 25.24 -5.07
C THR A 657 18.72 26.50 -5.06
N ARG A 658 18.33 27.50 -4.25
CA ARG A 658 19.01 28.78 -4.19
C ARG A 658 18.94 29.39 -2.80
N ALA A 659 20.03 30.03 -2.41
CA ALA A 659 20.05 30.91 -1.25
C ALA A 659 20.72 32.24 -1.62
N SER A 660 20.34 33.31 -0.93
CA SER A 660 20.99 34.62 -1.02
C SER A 660 21.00 35.28 0.35
N VAL A 661 22.15 35.84 0.73
CA VAL A 661 22.30 36.63 1.96
C VAL A 661 22.58 38.07 1.55
N TYR A 662 21.75 38.98 2.03
CA TYR A 662 21.83 40.41 1.81
C TYR A 662 22.41 41.06 3.07
N SER A 663 23.51 41.77 2.90
CA SER A 663 24.21 42.55 3.93
C SER A 663 24.90 43.74 3.25
N LYS A 664 26.01 44.27 3.80
CA LYS A 664 26.90 45.21 3.08
C LYS A 664 27.37 44.68 1.72
N LYS A 665 27.50 43.35 1.59
CA LYS A 665 27.72 42.65 0.32
C LYS A 665 26.67 41.56 0.15
N ARG A 666 26.23 41.35 -1.09
CA ARG A 666 25.32 40.25 -1.42
C ARG A 666 26.11 38.98 -1.68
N TRP A 667 25.74 37.90 -0.99
CA TRP A 667 26.12 36.54 -1.34
C TRP A 667 24.94 35.83 -2.02
N SER A 668 25.22 34.97 -3.00
CA SER A 668 24.25 34.08 -3.63
C SER A 668 24.93 32.74 -3.89
N SER A 669 24.22 31.66 -3.63
CA SER A 669 24.69 30.32 -3.96
C SER A 669 24.90 30.14 -5.47
N SER A 670 25.73 29.17 -5.85
CA SER A 670 26.02 28.84 -7.25
C SER A 670 24.73 28.52 -8.04
N ARG A 671 24.72 28.90 -9.32
CA ARG A 671 23.62 28.61 -10.26
C ARG A 671 23.68 27.19 -10.85
N ILE A 672 24.74 26.42 -10.59
CA ILE A 672 24.90 25.09 -11.15
C ILE A 672 23.91 24.13 -10.47
N PRO A 673 22.99 23.49 -11.21
CA PRO A 673 22.00 22.59 -10.61
C PRO A 673 22.68 21.34 -10.05
N LYS A 674 22.85 21.27 -8.72
CA LYS A 674 23.32 20.05 -8.03
C LYS A 674 22.17 19.12 -7.58
N GLY A 675 20.93 19.43 -7.97
CA GLY A 675 19.71 18.79 -7.45
C GLY A 675 19.27 19.40 -6.11
N ARG A 676 18.09 18.99 -5.62
CA ARG A 676 17.53 19.43 -4.33
C ARG A 676 18.01 18.50 -3.22
N ASP A 677 19.16 18.80 -2.63
CA ASP A 677 19.64 18.07 -1.44
C ASP A 677 19.02 18.65 -0.17
N LYS A 678 18.19 17.86 0.51
CA LYS A 678 17.48 18.25 1.73
C LYS A 678 18.18 17.76 3.00
N GLY A 679 19.36 17.16 2.90
CA GLY A 679 20.20 16.81 4.04
C GLY A 679 20.10 15.37 4.55
N GLN A 680 19.33 14.48 3.91
CA GLN A 680 19.17 13.10 4.39
C GLN A 680 20.50 12.35 4.53
N ARG A 681 21.40 12.49 3.54
CA ARG A 681 22.73 11.86 3.58
C ARG A 681 23.55 12.38 4.76
N ALA A 682 23.62 13.70 4.91
CA ALA A 682 24.41 14.36 5.95
C ALA A 682 23.84 14.09 7.36
N GLU A 683 22.52 13.99 7.49
CA GLU A 683 21.86 13.58 8.73
C GLU A 683 22.26 12.15 9.15
N ILE A 684 22.16 11.19 8.23
CA ILE A 684 22.51 9.79 8.50
C ILE A 684 24.00 9.68 8.84
N GLU A 685 24.88 10.40 8.11
CA GLU A 685 26.31 10.45 8.39
C GLU A 685 26.63 11.04 9.77
N ALA A 686 25.94 12.10 10.18
CA ALA A 686 26.07 12.69 11.50
C ALA A 686 25.62 11.70 12.60
N PHE A 687 24.51 11.00 12.39
CA PHE A 687 24.01 9.98 13.30
C PHE A 687 25.00 8.81 13.45
N VAL A 688 25.46 8.21 12.35
CA VAL A 688 26.44 7.11 12.37
C VAL A 688 27.75 7.56 13.01
N THR A 689 28.20 8.79 12.73
CA THR A 689 29.41 9.35 13.36
C THR A 689 29.24 9.50 14.87
N ALA A 690 28.10 9.99 15.35
CA ALA A 690 27.83 10.12 16.78
C ALA A 690 27.90 8.76 17.51
N LEU A 691 27.37 7.71 16.88
CA LEU A 691 27.38 6.36 17.45
C LEU A 691 28.77 5.71 17.40
N THR A 692 29.49 5.86 16.29
CA THR A 692 30.80 5.21 16.12
C THR A 692 31.95 5.91 16.86
N THR A 693 31.82 7.20 17.14
CA THR A 693 32.86 7.99 17.84
C THR A 693 32.52 8.32 19.29
N GLY A 694 31.27 8.10 19.70
CA GLY A 694 30.79 8.39 21.05
C GLY A 694 30.48 9.87 21.33
N VAL A 695 30.67 10.79 20.36
CA VAL A 695 30.32 12.21 20.52
C VAL A 695 28.82 12.41 20.76
N ALA A 696 28.42 13.59 21.25
CA ALA A 696 27.02 13.91 21.50
C ALA A 696 26.14 13.73 20.24
N MET A 697 24.87 13.38 20.45
CA MET A 697 23.91 13.23 19.36
C MET A 697 23.76 14.56 18.57
N PRO A 698 23.57 14.51 17.23
CA PRO A 698 23.48 15.72 16.41
C PRO A 698 22.34 16.66 16.78
N ILE A 699 21.27 16.14 17.40
CA ILE A 699 20.18 16.91 17.99
C ILE A 699 20.04 16.47 19.44
N SER A 700 20.02 17.43 20.37
CA SER A 700 19.85 17.12 21.79
C SER A 700 18.43 16.63 22.07
N VAL A 701 18.27 15.75 23.06
CA VAL A 701 16.95 15.28 23.52
C VAL A 701 16.04 16.47 23.88
N GLY A 702 16.59 17.50 24.53
CA GLY A 702 15.84 18.71 24.86
C GLY A 702 15.25 19.41 23.63
N SER A 703 16.03 19.56 22.55
CA SER A 703 15.53 20.19 21.31
C SER A 703 14.54 19.30 20.56
N LEU A 704 14.70 17.97 20.62
CA LEU A 704 13.72 17.02 20.07
C LEU A 704 12.38 17.12 20.81
N VAL A 705 12.41 17.18 22.14
CA VAL A 705 11.22 17.35 22.99
C VAL A 705 10.56 18.71 22.72
N ALA A 706 11.32 19.80 22.70
CA ALA A 706 10.79 21.14 22.44
C ALA A 706 10.13 21.26 21.06
N THR A 707 10.78 20.71 20.02
CA THR A 707 10.21 20.67 18.65
C THR A 707 8.93 19.85 18.59
N THR A 708 8.91 18.69 19.26
CA THR A 708 7.71 17.82 19.27
C THR A 708 6.57 18.50 20.02
N LEU A 709 6.82 19.09 21.20
CA LEU A 709 5.84 19.86 21.96
C LEU A 709 5.28 21.04 21.17
N ALA A 710 6.14 21.80 20.49
CA ALA A 710 5.70 22.89 19.63
C ALA A 710 4.80 22.40 18.49
N THR A 711 5.11 21.24 17.91
CA THR A 711 4.29 20.63 16.85
C THR A 711 2.91 20.23 17.38
N LEU A 712 2.84 19.59 18.55
CA LEU A 712 1.59 19.18 19.20
C LEU A 712 0.75 20.40 19.63
N ALA A 713 1.41 21.45 20.12
CA ALA A 713 0.77 22.69 20.57
C ALA A 713 0.03 23.44 19.45
N VAL A 714 0.36 23.20 18.17
CA VAL A 714 -0.39 23.77 17.04
C VAL A 714 -1.86 23.34 17.08
N ASN A 715 -2.14 22.04 17.22
CA ASN A 715 -3.52 21.55 17.29
C ASN A 715 -4.24 22.10 18.52
N ARG A 716 -3.58 22.11 19.68
CA ARG A 716 -4.14 22.67 20.91
C ARG A 716 -4.46 24.16 20.77
N SER A 717 -3.61 24.92 20.06
CA SER A 717 -3.86 26.34 19.80
C SER A 717 -5.05 26.54 18.85
N LEU A 718 -5.20 25.69 17.82
CA LEU A 718 -6.37 25.71 16.94
C LEU A 718 -7.67 25.39 17.69
N GLU A 719 -7.65 24.41 18.58
CA GLU A 719 -8.81 24.01 19.38
C GLU A 719 -9.24 25.09 20.38
N THR A 720 -8.27 25.75 21.03
CA THR A 720 -8.54 26.76 22.07
C THR A 720 -8.67 28.18 21.53
N GLY A 721 -8.19 28.44 20.31
CA GLY A 721 -8.09 29.80 19.74
C GLY A 721 -7.09 30.69 20.47
N ALA A 722 -6.20 30.14 21.30
CA ALA A 722 -5.30 30.89 22.17
C ALA A 722 -3.83 30.48 22.00
N PRO A 723 -2.87 31.37 22.31
CA PRO A 723 -1.46 31.00 22.37
C PRO A 723 -1.20 29.94 23.46
N VAL A 724 -0.43 28.91 23.12
CA VAL A 724 0.03 27.86 24.02
C VAL A 724 1.47 28.17 24.43
N ARG A 725 1.74 28.22 25.73
CA ARG A 725 3.10 28.33 26.28
C ARG A 725 3.70 26.94 26.39
N LEU A 726 4.97 26.81 26.02
CA LEU A 726 5.71 25.55 26.04
C LEU A 726 6.58 25.50 27.29
N GLU A 727 6.52 24.39 28.03
CA GLU A 727 7.35 24.13 29.22
C GLU A 727 8.09 22.80 29.03
N PRO A 728 9.18 22.75 28.23
CA PRO A 728 9.91 21.50 27.97
C PRO A 728 10.47 20.83 29.23
N SER A 729 10.83 21.62 30.24
CA SER A 729 11.28 21.13 31.56
C SER A 729 10.21 20.27 32.24
N ALA A 730 8.93 20.60 32.10
CA ALA A 730 7.83 19.83 32.71
C ALA A 730 7.62 18.44 32.08
N VAL A 731 8.29 18.15 30.95
CA VAL A 731 8.30 16.85 30.28
C VAL A 731 9.63 16.13 30.52
N LEU A 732 10.72 16.86 30.67
CA LEU A 732 12.07 16.33 30.89
C LEU A 732 12.35 15.86 32.34
N GLY A 733 11.52 16.29 33.30
CA GLY A 733 11.70 15.99 34.73
C GLY A 733 12.44 17.10 35.45
#